data_AF-A0A847GJS5-F1
#
_entry.id   AF-A0A847GJS5-F1
#
_cell.length_a   1.000
_cell.length_b   1.000
_cell.length_c   1.000
_cell.angle_alpha   90.00
_cell.angle_beta   90.00
_cell.angle_gamma   90.00
#
_symmetry.space_group_name_H-M   'P 1'
#
loop_
_entity.id
_entity.type
_entity.pdbx_description
1 polymer ?
#
loop_
_entity_poly.entity_id
_entity_poly.type
_entity_poly.pdbx_seq_one_letter_code
_entity_poly.pdbx_strand_id
1 'polypeptide(L)'
;MEFARRATFGPQAAAALMLVAALAALAAAEITVLSCPFDGQLQDASGVAPLESQGVEFVEGRQGRAVSIQRPAVLTYPTGNFNRDQFTISFWVRHEKPLADYFFQQLVYFYHETPDLKNRIGILKRSGTNYFVFFFGDDQGNAKGVNFGGNWFSLATASQTWEAGSWHHLVCTADRSRGLAQFLIDGRKVAEARGTQFPARLGEVFWIGTQQGHSWMRGAIDDLLIEPVARLSDAPLEPAATEPAAPLPAAPRATGKSVGELTGKDFAINLDFFDICIGTDCWDLRHCDAEMDRLMALCAHFGFDRVYYRVSVCGAEAYHTKVMTPALEEVFQGYTKEGLDTCCANIPSLHARMAAVMRAIDPLESCVRHAHKHGLQVYPEVTIFDSLYYAPPTEFFQRHPEYTWVSRDGQKHIPGVPCYAYSEVRQYRVEQMKELCAYGIDGIKLCPRSHSPWPGRKAGGGNEGSRGYGFNEPVVAEYLRRYGKDPRQARPDSLDELRFVQLKGDFLTQFLREVKEVTTAAGKQLTLVIDPTLADPVSANWMYIDADTLARERIVDELCVMGSAAANLNRWRLLADGQLRLTTWASIHGETYDRCLALMRRQFRAMLDNPTSDGSTFHELANLIYPDCWEEAILDTLQVPSPP
;
A
#
# COMPACT_ATOMS: atom_id res chain seq x y z
N MET A 1 -66.17 -27.76 -57.57
CA MET A 1 -66.93 -27.07 -56.52
C MET A 1 -66.00 -26.80 -55.37
N GLU A 2 -65.48 -25.57 -55.35
CA GLU A 2 -64.86 -24.91 -54.21
C GLU A 2 -65.83 -24.90 -53.00
N PHE A 3 -65.30 -24.88 -51.77
CA PHE A 3 -65.23 -23.64 -51.00
C PHE A 3 -64.36 -23.83 -49.75
N ALA A 4 -63.24 -23.13 -49.75
CA ALA A 4 -62.40 -22.89 -48.58
C ALA A 4 -63.12 -21.94 -47.61
N ARG A 5 -63.18 -22.28 -46.32
CA ARG A 5 -63.52 -21.33 -45.25
C ARG A 5 -62.23 -20.77 -44.64
N ARG A 6 -61.89 -19.55 -45.05
CA ARG A 6 -60.99 -18.66 -44.32
C ARG A 6 -61.62 -18.33 -42.98
N ALA A 7 -60.97 -18.69 -41.88
CA ALA A 7 -61.25 -18.11 -40.57
C ALA A 7 -60.63 -16.72 -40.52
N THR A 8 -61.47 -15.69 -40.63
CA THR A 8 -61.10 -14.29 -40.39
C THR A 8 -60.86 -14.09 -38.90
N PHE A 9 -59.60 -13.89 -38.51
CA PHE A 9 -59.27 -13.30 -37.22
C PHE A 9 -59.76 -11.85 -37.21
N GLY A 10 -60.76 -11.54 -36.37
CA GLY A 10 -61.28 -10.19 -36.24
C GLY A 10 -60.26 -9.22 -35.65
N PRO A 11 -60.37 -7.90 -35.94
CA PRO A 11 -59.43 -6.87 -35.47
C PRO A 11 -59.32 -6.78 -33.94
N GLN A 12 -60.26 -7.37 -33.19
CA GLN A 12 -60.22 -7.45 -31.73
C GLN A 12 -59.22 -8.48 -31.19
N ALA A 13 -58.92 -9.56 -31.92
CA ALA A 13 -57.94 -10.56 -31.49
C ALA A 13 -56.49 -10.08 -31.68
N ALA A 14 -56.23 -9.31 -32.75
CA ALA A 14 -54.94 -8.67 -32.97
C ALA A 14 -54.68 -7.52 -31.98
N ALA A 15 -55.73 -6.77 -31.62
CA ALA A 15 -55.65 -5.75 -30.57
C ALA A 15 -55.41 -6.36 -29.18
N ALA A 16 -56.03 -7.49 -28.85
CA ALA A 16 -55.80 -8.19 -27.59
C ALA A 16 -54.39 -8.80 -27.51
N LEU A 17 -53.86 -9.36 -28.59
CA LEU A 17 -52.47 -9.84 -28.63
C LEU A 17 -51.45 -8.69 -28.54
N MET A 18 -51.72 -7.55 -29.19
CA MET A 18 -50.87 -6.36 -29.05
C MET A 18 -50.96 -5.73 -27.66
N LEU A 19 -52.12 -5.77 -27.01
CA LEU A 19 -52.27 -5.29 -25.63
C LEU A 19 -51.57 -6.21 -24.63
N VAL A 20 -51.59 -7.53 -24.84
CA VAL A 20 -50.87 -8.51 -24.00
C VAL A 20 -49.36 -8.44 -24.26
N ALA A 21 -48.91 -8.22 -25.50
CA ALA A 21 -47.50 -7.96 -25.80
C ALA A 21 -47.02 -6.61 -25.25
N ALA A 22 -47.86 -5.57 -25.28
CA ALA A 22 -47.58 -4.27 -24.67
C ALA A 22 -47.61 -4.35 -23.14
N LEU A 23 -48.53 -5.11 -22.53
CA LEU A 23 -48.57 -5.36 -21.08
C LEU A 23 -47.43 -6.28 -20.63
N ALA A 24 -46.96 -7.21 -21.47
CA ALA A 24 -45.74 -7.99 -21.20
C ALA A 24 -44.48 -7.14 -21.36
N ALA A 25 -44.46 -6.17 -22.29
CA ALA A 25 -43.37 -5.19 -22.41
C ALA A 25 -43.39 -4.13 -21.28
N LEU A 26 -44.57 -3.77 -20.77
CA LEU A 26 -44.76 -2.91 -19.59
C LEU A 26 -44.52 -3.66 -18.27
N ALA A 27 -44.71 -4.98 -18.23
CA ALA A 27 -44.32 -5.82 -17.10
C ALA A 27 -42.83 -6.22 -17.14
N ALA A 28 -42.21 -6.24 -18.33
CA ALA A 28 -40.77 -6.37 -18.53
C ALA A 28 -40.02 -5.03 -18.39
N ALA A 29 -40.74 -3.92 -18.19
CA ALA A 29 -40.20 -2.75 -17.50
C ALA A 29 -40.06 -3.06 -16.00
N GLU A 30 -39.43 -4.19 -15.67
CA GLU A 30 -38.81 -4.40 -14.38
C GLU A 30 -37.79 -3.28 -14.23
N ILE A 31 -38.01 -2.44 -13.22
CA ILE A 31 -37.37 -1.15 -12.98
C ILE A 31 -35.85 -1.29 -13.17
N THR A 32 -35.33 -0.95 -14.34
CA THR A 32 -33.88 -0.95 -14.57
C THR A 32 -33.30 0.26 -13.84
N VAL A 33 -32.22 0.07 -13.09
CA VAL A 33 -31.58 1.16 -12.32
C VAL A 33 -30.84 2.09 -13.27
N LEU A 34 -30.11 1.51 -14.22
CA LEU A 34 -29.34 2.21 -15.24
C LEU A 34 -29.23 1.31 -16.48
N SER A 35 -29.50 1.85 -17.66
CA SER A 35 -29.29 1.15 -18.94
C SER A 35 -28.65 2.09 -19.94
N CYS A 36 -27.35 1.94 -20.19
CA CYS A 36 -26.58 2.77 -21.08
C CYS A 36 -26.08 1.93 -22.26
N PRO A 37 -26.82 1.90 -23.39
CA PRO A 37 -26.36 1.26 -24.63
C PRO A 37 -25.15 1.96 -25.25
N PHE A 38 -24.90 3.22 -24.90
CA PHE A 38 -23.80 4.03 -25.43
C PHE A 38 -23.82 4.27 -26.95
N ASP A 39 -24.97 4.10 -27.60
CA ASP A 39 -25.22 4.36 -29.03
C ASP A 39 -25.23 5.85 -29.42
N GLY A 40 -24.13 6.55 -29.16
CA GLY A 40 -23.93 7.97 -29.46
C GLY A 40 -24.52 8.94 -28.43
N GLN A 41 -25.04 8.42 -27.31
CA GLN A 41 -25.52 9.22 -26.18
C GLN A 41 -25.03 8.64 -24.86
N LEU A 42 -24.77 9.51 -23.88
CA LEU A 42 -24.42 9.12 -22.51
C LEU A 42 -25.65 9.03 -21.59
N GLN A 43 -26.83 9.48 -22.03
CA GLN A 43 -28.03 9.28 -21.25
C GLN A 43 -28.38 7.79 -21.24
N ASP A 44 -28.88 7.32 -20.11
CA ASP A 44 -29.46 6.00 -20.03
C ASP A 44 -30.78 5.93 -20.85
N ALA A 45 -31.30 4.74 -21.09
CA ALA A 45 -32.52 4.50 -21.86
C ALA A 45 -33.78 5.12 -21.24
N SER A 46 -33.73 5.53 -19.96
CA SER A 46 -34.79 6.22 -19.24
C SER A 46 -34.62 7.75 -19.20
N GLY A 47 -33.53 8.27 -19.77
CA GLY A 47 -33.20 9.70 -19.84
C GLY A 47 -32.35 10.22 -18.67
N VAL A 48 -31.83 9.34 -17.81
CA VAL A 48 -30.89 9.72 -16.74
C VAL A 48 -29.56 10.10 -17.37
N ALA A 49 -29.19 11.37 -17.27
CA ALA A 49 -27.90 11.88 -17.71
C ALA A 49 -26.77 11.54 -16.70
N PRO A 50 -25.52 11.42 -17.18
CA PRO A 50 -24.39 11.37 -16.26
C PRO A 50 -24.31 12.67 -15.44
N LEU A 51 -23.86 12.57 -14.20
CA LEU A 51 -23.63 13.73 -13.33
C LEU A 51 -22.37 14.48 -13.74
N GLU A 52 -21.34 13.74 -14.16
CA GLU A 52 -20.11 14.28 -14.71
C GLU A 52 -19.58 13.36 -15.83
N SER A 53 -19.03 13.96 -16.87
CA SER A 53 -18.34 13.24 -17.95
C SER A 53 -17.14 14.04 -18.47
N GLN A 54 -15.95 13.48 -18.40
CA GLN A 54 -14.72 14.00 -18.99
C GLN A 54 -13.94 12.83 -19.61
N GLY A 55 -13.20 13.08 -20.69
CA GLY A 55 -12.40 12.05 -21.36
C GLY A 55 -13.19 10.87 -21.92
N VAL A 56 -14.47 11.07 -22.24
CA VAL A 56 -15.35 10.05 -22.82
C VAL A 56 -15.48 10.26 -24.32
N GLU A 57 -15.16 9.23 -25.10
CA GLU A 57 -15.25 9.26 -26.56
C GLU A 57 -16.09 8.09 -27.06
N PHE A 58 -16.94 8.33 -28.05
CA PHE A 58 -17.63 7.24 -28.73
C PHE A 58 -16.69 6.53 -29.69
N VAL A 59 -16.64 5.21 -29.62
CA VAL A 59 -15.87 4.33 -30.51
C VAL A 59 -16.78 3.30 -31.14
N GLU A 60 -16.24 2.46 -32.04
CA GLU A 60 -16.99 1.32 -32.58
C GLU A 60 -17.36 0.36 -31.44
N GLY A 61 -18.65 0.12 -31.27
CA GLY A 61 -19.17 -0.82 -30.26
C GLY A 61 -19.19 -2.26 -30.76
N ARG A 62 -19.65 -3.17 -29.90
CA ARG A 62 -19.99 -4.54 -30.30
C ARG A 62 -21.15 -4.51 -31.30
N GLN A 63 -22.11 -3.63 -31.03
CA GLN A 63 -23.15 -3.20 -31.97
C GLN A 63 -23.24 -1.67 -31.84
N GLY A 64 -23.38 -0.96 -32.95
CA GLY A 64 -23.49 0.50 -32.89
C GLY A 64 -22.25 1.19 -32.30
N ARG A 65 -22.41 1.91 -31.18
CA ARG A 65 -21.33 2.70 -30.57
C ARG A 65 -21.13 2.29 -29.11
N ALA A 66 -19.87 2.24 -28.70
CA ALA A 66 -19.45 2.10 -27.31
C ALA A 66 -18.80 3.39 -26.81
N VAL A 67 -18.53 3.48 -25.50
CA VAL A 67 -17.70 4.55 -24.95
C VAL A 67 -16.31 4.04 -24.57
N SER A 68 -15.29 4.74 -25.05
CA SER A 68 -13.92 4.65 -24.53
C SER A 68 -13.73 5.74 -23.49
N ILE A 69 -13.17 5.37 -22.34
CA ILE A 69 -12.88 6.30 -21.25
C ILE A 69 -11.36 6.47 -21.19
N GLN A 70 -10.91 7.70 -21.34
CA GLN A 70 -9.51 8.11 -21.34
C GLN A 70 -9.30 9.25 -20.36
N ARG A 71 -8.05 9.58 -20.03
CA ARG A 71 -7.77 10.68 -19.11
C ARG A 71 -8.18 12.04 -19.68
N PRO A 72 -8.81 12.92 -18.87
CA PRO A 72 -9.32 12.69 -17.51
C PRO A 72 -10.48 11.69 -17.48
N ALA A 73 -10.36 10.58 -16.75
CA ALA A 73 -11.24 9.42 -16.89
C ALA A 73 -12.45 9.52 -15.96
N VAL A 74 -13.44 10.36 -16.32
CA VAL A 74 -14.61 10.62 -15.48
C VAL A 74 -15.89 10.30 -16.22
N LEU A 75 -16.67 9.35 -15.71
CA LEU A 75 -18.05 9.09 -16.13
C LEU A 75 -18.84 8.62 -14.91
N THR A 76 -19.81 9.42 -14.46
CA THR A 76 -20.56 9.15 -13.24
C THR A 76 -22.07 9.18 -13.42
N TYR A 77 -22.78 8.28 -12.72
CA TYR A 77 -24.25 8.20 -12.70
C TYR A 77 -24.76 8.18 -11.26
N PRO A 78 -25.99 8.70 -10.99
CA PRO A 78 -26.56 8.71 -9.65
C PRO A 78 -26.88 7.29 -9.15
N THR A 79 -26.80 7.07 -7.83
CA THR A 79 -27.07 5.76 -7.21
C THR A 79 -28.52 5.55 -6.75
N GLY A 80 -29.38 6.57 -6.88
CA GLY A 80 -30.63 6.68 -6.13
C GLY A 80 -31.63 5.51 -6.27
N ASN A 81 -31.66 4.83 -7.40
CA ASN A 81 -32.58 3.72 -7.65
C ASN A 81 -31.96 2.34 -7.43
N PHE A 82 -30.71 2.28 -6.95
CA PHE A 82 -29.99 1.02 -6.80
C PHE A 82 -30.47 0.20 -5.61
N ASN A 83 -30.82 -1.06 -5.86
CA ASN A 83 -31.13 -2.02 -4.81
C ASN A 83 -29.84 -2.66 -4.28
N ARG A 84 -29.36 -2.17 -3.14
CA ARG A 84 -28.13 -2.68 -2.50
C ARG A 84 -28.26 -4.09 -1.91
N ASP A 85 -29.47 -4.64 -1.81
CA ASP A 85 -29.70 -5.96 -1.21
C ASP A 85 -29.77 -7.07 -2.26
N GLN A 86 -30.08 -6.72 -3.51
CA GLN A 86 -30.01 -7.63 -4.65
C GLN A 86 -29.83 -6.85 -5.95
N PHE A 87 -28.86 -7.24 -6.77
CA PHE A 87 -28.59 -6.53 -8.02
C PHE A 87 -27.80 -7.37 -9.02
N THR A 88 -27.80 -6.88 -10.26
CA THR A 88 -26.97 -7.37 -11.36
C THR A 88 -26.37 -6.18 -12.09
N ILE A 89 -25.06 -6.19 -12.28
CA ILE A 89 -24.33 -5.24 -13.11
C ILE A 89 -23.76 -6.04 -14.28
N SER A 90 -24.12 -5.68 -15.50
CA SER A 90 -23.61 -6.32 -16.71
C SER A 90 -23.16 -5.30 -17.74
N PHE A 91 -22.12 -5.63 -18.49
CA PHE A 91 -21.61 -4.78 -19.57
C PHE A 91 -20.69 -5.59 -20.49
N TRP A 92 -20.50 -5.09 -21.71
CA TRP A 92 -19.48 -5.59 -22.62
C TRP A 92 -18.22 -4.74 -22.53
N VAL A 93 -17.06 -5.37 -22.62
CA VAL A 93 -15.77 -4.67 -22.59
C VAL A 93 -14.82 -5.16 -23.66
N ARG A 94 -14.00 -4.25 -24.17
CA ARG A 94 -12.94 -4.50 -25.14
C ARG A 94 -11.68 -3.72 -24.76
N HIS A 95 -10.52 -4.35 -24.85
CA HIS A 95 -9.22 -3.66 -24.75
C HIS A 95 -8.50 -3.67 -26.10
N GLU A 96 -7.69 -2.63 -26.35
CA GLU A 96 -6.93 -2.49 -27.60
C GLU A 96 -5.68 -3.38 -27.65
N LYS A 97 -5.18 -3.79 -26.49
CA LYS A 97 -4.05 -4.72 -26.36
C LYS A 97 -4.54 -6.03 -25.69
N PRO A 98 -3.81 -7.15 -25.86
CA PRO A 98 -4.09 -8.35 -25.07
C PRO A 98 -4.06 -8.03 -23.57
N LEU A 99 -4.89 -8.72 -22.78
CA LEU A 99 -4.98 -8.44 -21.34
C LEU A 99 -3.62 -8.56 -20.62
N ALA A 100 -2.76 -9.46 -21.09
CA ALA A 100 -1.42 -9.67 -20.57
C ALA A 100 -0.50 -8.44 -20.71
N ASP A 101 -0.75 -7.56 -21.67
CA ASP A 101 0.02 -6.31 -21.83
C ASP A 101 -0.34 -5.28 -20.77
N TYR A 102 -1.49 -5.44 -20.11
CA TYR A 102 -1.91 -4.65 -18.95
C TYR A 102 -1.57 -5.31 -17.62
N PHE A 103 -0.67 -6.30 -17.60
CA PHE A 103 -0.39 -7.12 -16.42
C PHE A 103 -0.07 -6.29 -15.17
N PHE A 104 0.71 -5.21 -15.30
CA PHE A 104 1.10 -4.36 -14.17
C PHE A 104 0.10 -3.26 -13.83
N GLN A 105 -0.85 -2.96 -14.72
CA GLN A 105 -1.87 -1.94 -14.54
C GLN A 105 -3.09 -2.48 -13.79
N GLN A 106 -3.68 -1.65 -12.94
CA GLN A 106 -5.04 -1.88 -12.45
C GLN A 106 -6.04 -1.34 -13.48
N LEU A 107 -7.04 -2.14 -13.85
CA LEU A 107 -8.11 -1.73 -14.76
C LEU A 107 -9.42 -1.76 -14.00
N VAL A 108 -10.14 -0.65 -13.91
CA VAL A 108 -11.40 -0.56 -13.16
C VAL A 108 -12.55 -0.38 -14.14
N TYR A 109 -13.60 -1.19 -13.98
CA TYR A 109 -14.75 -1.22 -14.87
C TYR A 109 -15.99 -0.58 -14.23
N PHE A 110 -16.13 -0.76 -12.91
CA PHE A 110 -17.20 -0.19 -12.11
C PHE A 110 -16.70 0.04 -10.70
N TYR A 111 -17.01 1.21 -10.13
CA TYR A 111 -16.65 1.53 -8.75
C TYR A 111 -17.71 2.38 -8.05
N HIS A 112 -17.87 2.12 -6.76
CA HIS A 112 -18.73 2.86 -5.84
C HIS A 112 -18.04 2.94 -4.50
N GLU A 113 -18.14 4.08 -3.84
CA GLU A 113 -17.65 4.27 -2.48
C GLU A 113 -18.41 5.40 -1.77
N THR A 114 -18.65 5.23 -0.46
CA THR A 114 -19.13 6.33 0.40
C THR A 114 -18.01 7.26 0.82
N PRO A 115 -18.27 8.55 1.11
CA PRO A 115 -17.22 9.49 1.53
C PRO A 115 -16.39 9.09 2.76
N ASP A 116 -16.93 8.21 3.62
CA ASP A 116 -16.21 7.66 4.78
C ASP A 116 -15.43 6.37 4.47
N LEU A 117 -15.39 5.95 3.20
CA LEU A 117 -14.63 4.83 2.65
C LEU A 117 -15.06 3.45 3.16
N LYS A 118 -16.22 3.36 3.83
CA LYS A 118 -16.70 2.11 4.46
C LYS A 118 -17.54 1.23 3.53
N ASN A 119 -18.38 1.84 2.69
CA ASN A 119 -19.30 1.08 1.85
C ASN A 119 -18.80 1.16 0.41
N ARG A 120 -18.44 0.01 -0.18
CA ARG A 120 -17.89 -0.06 -1.52
C ARG A 120 -18.54 -1.13 -2.37
N ILE A 121 -18.51 -0.94 -3.67
CA ILE A 121 -18.74 -1.96 -4.70
C ILE A 121 -17.68 -1.74 -5.78
N GLY A 122 -16.98 -2.78 -6.20
CA GLY A 122 -15.98 -2.64 -7.25
C GLY A 122 -15.85 -3.87 -8.14
N ILE A 123 -15.64 -3.61 -9.43
CA ILE A 123 -15.30 -4.60 -10.46
C ILE A 123 -14.01 -4.11 -11.12
N LEU A 124 -12.91 -4.84 -10.92
CA LEU A 124 -11.60 -4.46 -11.42
C LEU A 124 -10.75 -5.67 -11.80
N LYS A 125 -9.73 -5.44 -12.62
CA LYS A 125 -8.57 -6.32 -12.81
C LYS A 125 -7.44 -5.80 -11.94
N ARG A 126 -6.85 -6.68 -11.12
CA ARG A 126 -5.83 -6.28 -10.14
C ARG A 126 -4.46 -6.07 -10.80
N SER A 127 -3.67 -5.12 -10.30
CA SER A 127 -2.29 -4.91 -10.76
C SER A 127 -1.37 -6.09 -10.40
N GLY A 128 -0.50 -6.48 -11.34
CA GLY A 128 0.40 -7.62 -11.21
C GLY A 128 -0.28 -8.99 -11.35
N THR A 129 -1.48 -9.04 -11.94
CA THR A 129 -2.23 -10.29 -12.18
C THR A 129 -2.98 -10.20 -13.51
N ASN A 130 -3.64 -11.27 -13.96
CA ASN A 130 -4.61 -11.25 -15.08
C ASN A 130 -6.01 -11.71 -14.63
N TYR A 131 -6.30 -11.66 -13.33
CA TYR A 131 -7.60 -12.01 -12.81
C TYR A 131 -8.41 -10.76 -12.47
N PHE A 132 -9.73 -10.94 -12.43
CA PHE A 132 -10.69 -9.92 -12.07
C PHE A 132 -11.18 -10.16 -10.65
N VAL A 133 -11.53 -9.08 -9.97
CA VAL A 133 -12.08 -9.05 -8.62
C VAL A 133 -13.42 -8.35 -8.68
N PHE A 134 -14.42 -8.98 -8.07
CA PHE A 134 -15.68 -8.36 -7.72
C PHE A 134 -15.80 -8.33 -6.20
N PHE A 135 -16.03 -7.16 -5.61
CA PHE A 135 -16.01 -7.00 -4.16
C PHE A 135 -17.03 -5.99 -3.62
N PHE A 136 -17.34 -6.15 -2.33
CA PHE A 136 -18.22 -5.28 -1.55
C PHE A 136 -17.74 -5.12 -0.11
N GLY A 137 -18.09 -3.99 0.50
CA GLY A 137 -17.89 -3.72 1.92
C GLY A 137 -19.10 -3.02 2.56
N ASP A 138 -19.27 -3.20 3.86
CA ASP A 138 -20.30 -2.58 4.69
C ASP A 138 -19.72 -1.66 5.78
N ASP A 139 -20.58 -1.04 6.60
CA ASP A 139 -20.15 -0.16 7.70
C ASP A 139 -20.02 -0.85 9.08
N GLN A 140 -20.24 -2.17 9.16
CA GLN A 140 -20.39 -2.94 10.40
C GLN A 140 -19.13 -3.67 10.84
N GLY A 141 -18.24 -3.90 9.91
CA GLY A 141 -16.87 -4.26 10.21
C GLY A 141 -16.65 -5.46 11.17
N ASN A 142 -17.13 -6.68 10.84
CA ASN A 142 -16.57 -7.96 11.36
C ASN A 142 -16.55 -9.07 10.27
N ALA A 143 -15.42 -9.79 10.15
CA ALA A 143 -14.87 -10.37 8.91
C ALA A 143 -15.55 -11.61 8.33
N LYS A 144 -15.81 -11.71 7.00
CA LYS A 144 -16.06 -12.98 6.24
C LYS A 144 -15.80 -12.89 4.71
N GLY A 145 -14.54 -12.75 4.28
CA GLY A 145 -14.13 -12.87 2.87
C GLY A 145 -12.97 -13.84 2.65
N VAL A 146 -13.02 -14.62 1.57
CA VAL A 146 -12.05 -15.69 1.27
C VAL A 146 -10.82 -15.21 0.48
N ASN A 147 -10.87 -14.03 -0.18
CA ASN A 147 -9.82 -13.59 -1.11
C ASN A 147 -9.04 -12.36 -0.62
N PHE A 148 -9.71 -11.50 0.13
CA PHE A 148 -9.18 -10.29 0.74
C PHE A 148 -9.68 -10.33 2.19
N GLY A 149 -8.84 -10.82 3.10
CA GLY A 149 -9.27 -11.21 4.45
C GLY A 149 -9.84 -10.04 5.25
N GLY A 150 -10.90 -10.24 6.04
CA GLY A 150 -11.54 -9.16 6.79
C GLY A 150 -13.02 -9.00 6.46
N ASN A 151 -13.55 -7.79 6.69
CA ASN A 151 -14.97 -7.37 6.59
C ASN A 151 -15.49 -7.23 5.16
N TRP A 152 -14.83 -7.90 4.23
CA TRP A 152 -15.05 -7.75 2.81
C TRP A 152 -15.63 -9.02 2.25
N PHE A 153 -16.53 -8.84 1.31
CA PHE A 153 -17.02 -9.91 0.49
C PHE A 153 -16.40 -9.76 -0.89
N SER A 154 -15.57 -10.73 -1.30
CA SER A 154 -14.85 -10.64 -2.57
C SER A 154 -14.72 -12.00 -3.24
N LEU A 155 -14.78 -11.98 -4.56
CA LEU A 155 -14.56 -13.12 -5.43
C LEU A 155 -13.57 -12.72 -6.52
N ALA A 156 -12.69 -13.64 -6.86
CA ALA A 156 -11.62 -13.45 -7.82
C ALA A 156 -11.70 -14.57 -8.84
N THR A 157 -11.52 -14.22 -10.11
CA THR A 157 -11.51 -15.20 -11.20
C THR A 157 -10.19 -15.95 -11.22
N ALA A 158 -10.11 -17.05 -11.97
CA ALA A 158 -8.83 -17.48 -12.50
C ALA A 158 -8.25 -16.41 -13.45
N SER A 159 -6.95 -16.48 -13.76
CA SER A 159 -6.32 -15.62 -14.77
C SER A 159 -7.05 -15.76 -16.11
N GLN A 160 -7.36 -14.63 -16.73
CA GLN A 160 -8.01 -14.56 -18.03
C GLN A 160 -6.97 -14.36 -19.14
N THR A 161 -7.29 -14.81 -20.35
CA THR A 161 -6.47 -14.60 -21.56
C THR A 161 -7.38 -13.99 -22.62
N TRP A 162 -7.39 -12.66 -22.70
CA TRP A 162 -8.18 -11.93 -23.68
C TRP A 162 -7.25 -11.35 -24.74
N GLU A 163 -7.65 -11.49 -26.00
CA GLU A 163 -6.91 -10.99 -27.15
C GLU A 163 -7.19 -9.50 -27.36
N ALA A 164 -6.32 -8.84 -28.11
CA ALA A 164 -6.57 -7.47 -28.55
C ALA A 164 -7.87 -7.39 -29.35
N GLY A 165 -8.73 -6.42 -29.03
CA GLY A 165 -9.95 -6.13 -29.76
C GLY A 165 -11.10 -7.11 -29.53
N SER A 166 -10.97 -8.14 -28.69
CA SER A 166 -12.07 -9.04 -28.38
C SER A 166 -13.06 -8.44 -27.38
N TRP A 167 -14.36 -8.59 -27.67
CA TRP A 167 -15.45 -8.19 -26.78
C TRP A 167 -15.78 -9.31 -25.80
N HIS A 168 -15.83 -8.98 -24.51
CA HIS A 168 -16.20 -9.90 -23.43
C HIS A 168 -17.38 -9.36 -22.62
N HIS A 169 -18.31 -10.24 -22.28
CA HIS A 169 -19.49 -9.88 -21.48
C HIS A 169 -19.27 -10.22 -20.01
N LEU A 170 -19.31 -9.21 -19.15
CA LEU A 170 -19.14 -9.38 -17.71
C LEU A 170 -20.52 -9.26 -17.06
N VAL A 171 -20.83 -10.18 -16.15
CA VAL A 171 -22.06 -10.15 -15.34
C VAL A 171 -21.69 -10.39 -13.89
N CYS A 172 -21.93 -9.39 -13.06
CA CYS A 172 -21.65 -9.38 -11.63
C CYS A 172 -22.98 -9.27 -10.88
N THR A 173 -23.38 -10.33 -10.17
CA THR A 173 -24.69 -10.39 -9.51
C THR A 173 -24.57 -10.80 -8.05
N ALA A 174 -25.43 -10.26 -7.19
CA ALA A 174 -25.38 -10.47 -5.75
C ALA A 174 -26.77 -10.44 -5.10
N ASP A 175 -26.99 -11.27 -4.09
CA ASP A 175 -28.21 -11.39 -3.29
C ASP A 175 -27.86 -11.53 -1.80
N ARG A 176 -28.20 -10.52 -0.99
CA ARG A 176 -27.94 -10.47 0.45
C ARG A 176 -28.73 -11.55 1.20
N SER A 177 -29.97 -11.83 0.79
CA SER A 177 -30.84 -12.79 1.46
C SER A 177 -30.31 -14.22 1.34
N ARG A 178 -29.67 -14.54 0.21
CA ARG A 178 -28.99 -15.82 -0.03
C ARG A 178 -27.53 -15.82 0.42
N GLY A 179 -26.99 -14.64 0.76
CA GLY A 179 -25.59 -14.42 1.08
C GLY A 179 -24.66 -14.88 -0.04
N LEU A 180 -24.99 -14.58 -1.29
CA LEU A 180 -24.33 -15.11 -2.48
C LEU A 180 -24.01 -14.00 -3.47
N ALA A 181 -22.82 -14.04 -4.08
CA ALA A 181 -22.52 -13.33 -5.32
C ALA A 181 -21.78 -14.21 -6.30
N GLN A 182 -21.96 -13.88 -7.57
CA GLN A 182 -21.42 -14.61 -8.70
C GLN A 182 -20.86 -13.63 -9.72
N PHE A 183 -19.80 -14.07 -10.38
CA PHE A 183 -19.19 -13.38 -11.50
C PHE A 183 -19.20 -14.34 -12.69
N LEU A 184 -19.82 -13.90 -13.78
CA LEU A 184 -19.83 -14.58 -15.05
C LEU A 184 -19.04 -13.77 -16.09
N ILE A 185 -18.26 -14.47 -16.91
CA ILE A 185 -17.59 -13.93 -18.10
C ILE A 185 -18.06 -14.77 -19.29
N ASP A 186 -18.58 -14.11 -20.33
CA ASP A 186 -19.10 -14.74 -21.55
C ASP A 186 -20.14 -15.84 -21.27
N GLY A 187 -20.98 -15.59 -20.25
CA GLY A 187 -22.03 -16.51 -19.80
C GLY A 187 -21.56 -17.69 -18.94
N ARG A 188 -20.25 -17.83 -18.68
CA ARG A 188 -19.68 -18.89 -17.83
C ARG A 188 -19.50 -18.37 -16.41
N LYS A 189 -19.94 -19.11 -15.39
CA LYS A 189 -19.72 -18.74 -13.99
C LYS A 189 -18.26 -18.99 -13.61
N VAL A 190 -17.47 -17.92 -13.53
CA VAL A 190 -16.02 -17.98 -13.32
C VAL A 190 -15.60 -17.78 -11.86
N ALA A 191 -16.46 -17.17 -11.04
CA ALA A 191 -16.24 -17.04 -9.61
C ALA A 191 -17.56 -16.97 -8.85
N GLU A 192 -17.56 -17.47 -7.62
CA GLU A 192 -18.68 -17.42 -6.69
C GLU A 192 -18.12 -17.28 -5.28
N ALA A 193 -18.79 -16.51 -4.43
CA ALA A 193 -18.46 -16.42 -3.02
C ALA A 193 -19.73 -16.29 -2.18
N ARG A 194 -19.61 -16.56 -0.87
CA ARG A 194 -20.67 -16.33 0.11
C ARG A 194 -20.27 -15.29 1.14
N GLY A 195 -21.21 -14.42 1.50
CA GLY A 195 -20.98 -13.30 2.43
C GLY A 195 -22.26 -12.52 2.72
N THR A 196 -22.22 -11.67 3.74
CA THR A 196 -23.34 -10.82 4.18
C THR A 196 -22.99 -9.32 4.19
N GLN A 197 -21.78 -8.97 3.76
CA GLN A 197 -21.14 -7.64 3.86
C GLN A 197 -21.57 -6.69 2.74
N PHE A 198 -22.86 -6.68 2.43
CA PHE A 198 -23.42 -5.79 1.40
C PHE A 198 -23.50 -4.36 1.94
N PRO A 199 -23.29 -3.34 1.09
CA PRO A 199 -23.30 -1.93 1.49
C PRO A 199 -24.48 -1.59 2.40
N ALA A 200 -24.21 -0.99 3.56
CA ALA A 200 -25.20 -0.52 4.50
C ALA A 200 -25.83 0.82 4.07
N ARG A 201 -25.15 1.56 3.18
CA ARG A 201 -25.62 2.77 2.52
C ARG A 201 -24.85 3.01 1.22
N LEU A 202 -25.40 3.88 0.37
CA LEU A 202 -24.78 4.25 -0.90
C LEU A 202 -24.19 5.66 -0.80
N GLY A 203 -23.01 5.86 -1.39
CA GLY A 203 -22.56 7.18 -1.83
C GLY A 203 -23.40 7.69 -3.00
N GLU A 204 -23.11 8.91 -3.46
CA GLU A 204 -23.96 9.64 -4.41
C GLU A 204 -23.86 9.12 -5.85
N VAL A 205 -22.70 8.59 -6.23
CA VAL A 205 -22.39 8.26 -7.62
C VAL A 205 -21.83 6.85 -7.82
N PHE A 206 -22.12 6.26 -8.97
CA PHE A 206 -21.37 5.17 -9.58
C PHE A 206 -20.32 5.75 -10.52
N TRP A 207 -19.11 5.23 -10.47
CA TRP A 207 -18.02 5.52 -11.41
C TRP A 207 -17.95 4.39 -12.44
N ILE A 208 -18.08 4.73 -13.71
CA ILE A 208 -18.04 3.78 -14.82
C ILE A 208 -16.66 3.85 -15.46
N GLY A 209 -16.01 2.69 -15.62
CA GLY A 209 -14.70 2.55 -16.27
C GLY A 209 -13.51 3.19 -15.55
N THR A 210 -13.66 3.55 -14.27
CA THR A 210 -12.68 4.31 -13.49
C THR A 210 -12.92 4.15 -11.99
N GLN A 211 -11.88 4.31 -11.17
CA GLN A 211 -11.98 4.48 -9.73
C GLN A 211 -11.78 5.96 -9.40
N GLN A 212 -12.87 6.70 -9.19
CA GLN A 212 -12.79 8.11 -8.76
C GLN A 212 -11.90 9.01 -9.64
N GLY A 213 -11.85 8.75 -10.95
CA GLY A 213 -11.04 9.53 -11.89
C GLY A 213 -9.61 9.01 -12.11
N HIS A 214 -9.16 8.05 -11.30
CA HIS A 214 -7.89 7.34 -11.45
C HIS A 214 -8.13 5.84 -11.75
N SER A 215 -7.09 5.07 -12.09
CA SER A 215 -7.20 3.64 -12.45
C SER A 215 -8.37 3.34 -13.38
N TRP A 216 -8.16 3.53 -14.68
CA TRP A 216 -9.23 3.40 -15.66
C TRP A 216 -9.11 2.12 -16.48
N MET A 217 -10.20 1.74 -17.11
CA MET A 217 -10.35 0.50 -17.85
C MET A 217 -9.35 0.32 -19.01
N ARG A 218 -8.82 1.41 -19.58
CA ARG A 218 -7.97 1.42 -20.78
C ARG A 218 -8.59 0.60 -21.93
N GLY A 219 -9.82 0.92 -22.29
CA GLY A 219 -10.60 0.18 -23.29
C GLY A 219 -11.96 0.84 -23.57
N ALA A 220 -12.84 0.09 -24.23
CA ALA A 220 -14.22 0.48 -24.54
C ALA A 220 -15.23 -0.35 -23.73
N ILE A 221 -16.30 0.29 -23.24
CA ILE A 221 -17.43 -0.33 -22.55
C ILE A 221 -18.71 -0.07 -23.34
N ASP A 222 -19.54 -1.11 -23.45
CA ASP A 222 -20.75 -1.14 -24.25
C ASP A 222 -21.88 -1.82 -23.47
N ASP A 223 -23.13 -1.49 -23.79
CA ASP A 223 -24.34 -2.10 -23.20
C ASP A 223 -24.29 -2.21 -21.65
N LEU A 224 -23.98 -1.13 -20.93
CA LEU A 224 -23.98 -1.15 -19.46
C LEU A 224 -25.41 -1.24 -18.93
N LEU A 225 -25.68 -2.24 -18.10
CA LEU A 225 -26.97 -2.48 -17.48
C LEU A 225 -26.80 -2.72 -15.97
N ILE A 226 -27.60 -2.02 -15.17
CA ILE A 226 -27.71 -2.22 -13.71
C ILE A 226 -29.18 -2.51 -13.38
N GLU A 227 -29.42 -3.67 -12.81
CA GLU A 227 -30.75 -4.16 -12.46
C GLU A 227 -30.90 -4.30 -10.95
N PRO A 228 -32.08 -4.03 -10.37
CA PRO A 228 -32.32 -4.11 -8.92
C PRO A 228 -32.71 -5.52 -8.46
N VAL A 229 -32.32 -6.53 -9.25
CA VAL A 229 -32.61 -7.95 -9.04
C VAL A 229 -31.33 -8.77 -9.24
N ALA A 230 -31.20 -9.85 -8.49
CA ALA A 230 -30.09 -10.79 -8.64
C ALA A 230 -30.40 -11.84 -9.73
N ARG A 231 -29.61 -11.88 -10.81
CA ARG A 231 -29.67 -12.90 -11.86
C ARG A 231 -28.69 -14.04 -11.58
N LEU A 232 -28.93 -14.75 -10.49
CA LEU A 232 -28.10 -15.88 -10.07
C LEU A 232 -28.21 -17.05 -11.06
N SER A 233 -27.08 -17.69 -11.34
CA SER A 233 -26.95 -18.83 -12.24
C SER A 233 -26.67 -20.12 -11.48
N ASP A 234 -27.45 -21.15 -11.82
CA ASP A 234 -27.25 -22.53 -11.36
C ASP A 234 -26.20 -23.29 -12.18
N ALA A 235 -25.59 -22.65 -13.20
CA ALA A 235 -24.48 -23.24 -13.94
C ALA A 235 -23.35 -23.68 -12.99
N PRO A 236 -22.58 -24.72 -13.33
CA PRO A 236 -21.42 -25.10 -12.54
C PRO A 236 -20.41 -23.95 -12.48
N LEU A 237 -19.74 -23.79 -11.33
CA LEU A 237 -18.57 -22.94 -11.22
C LEU A 237 -17.46 -23.55 -12.07
N GLU A 238 -16.86 -22.76 -12.96
CA GLU A 238 -15.66 -23.17 -13.69
C GLU A 238 -14.59 -23.60 -12.69
N PRO A 239 -13.97 -24.77 -12.88
CA PRO A 239 -12.94 -25.22 -11.97
C PRO A 239 -11.82 -24.18 -11.89
N ALA A 240 -11.53 -23.72 -10.68
CA ALA A 240 -10.34 -22.94 -10.43
C ALA A 240 -9.10 -23.76 -10.83
N ALA A 241 -8.03 -23.09 -11.24
CA ALA A 241 -6.75 -23.76 -11.46
C ALA A 241 -6.40 -24.58 -10.21
N THR A 242 -6.23 -25.89 -10.36
CA THR A 242 -5.91 -26.81 -9.27
C THR A 242 -4.47 -26.71 -8.82
N GLU A 243 -3.62 -26.08 -9.65
CA GLU A 243 -2.22 -25.82 -9.37
C GLU A 243 -2.02 -24.35 -9.00
N PRO A 244 -1.09 -24.04 -8.06
CA PRO A 244 -0.68 -22.68 -7.81
C PRO A 244 -0.28 -22.00 -9.12
N ALA A 245 -0.57 -20.70 -9.27
CA ALA A 245 -0.07 -19.93 -10.40
C ALA A 245 1.45 -20.15 -10.52
N ALA A 246 1.92 -20.41 -11.74
CA ALA A 246 3.34 -20.56 -12.00
C ALA A 246 4.09 -19.34 -11.44
N PRO A 247 5.28 -19.52 -10.85
CA PRO A 247 6.09 -18.39 -10.37
C PRO A 247 6.26 -17.37 -11.50
N LEU A 248 6.17 -16.08 -11.17
CA LEU A 248 6.32 -15.05 -12.19
C LEU A 248 7.71 -15.12 -12.83
N PRO A 249 7.90 -14.83 -14.12
CA PRO A 249 9.24 -14.60 -14.64
C PRO A 249 9.84 -13.33 -14.01
N ALA A 250 11.14 -13.10 -14.21
CA ALA A 250 11.74 -11.80 -13.90
C ALA A 250 10.93 -10.68 -14.57
N ALA A 251 10.66 -9.60 -13.85
CA ALA A 251 9.68 -8.62 -14.30
C ALA A 251 10.34 -7.71 -15.34
N PRO A 252 9.72 -7.50 -16.51
CA PRO A 252 10.23 -6.52 -17.45
C PRO A 252 10.11 -5.13 -16.83
N ARG A 253 11.16 -4.30 -16.97
CA ARG A 253 11.14 -2.90 -16.56
C ARG A 253 10.37 -2.09 -17.61
N ALA A 254 9.44 -1.24 -17.20
CA ALA A 254 8.62 -0.41 -18.10
C ALA A 254 9.46 0.48 -19.03
N THR A 255 10.64 0.92 -18.55
CA THR A 255 11.62 1.72 -19.29
C THR A 255 12.81 0.91 -19.80
N GLY A 256 12.76 -0.43 -19.68
CA GLY A 256 13.85 -1.34 -20.02
C GLY A 256 15.01 -1.42 -19.00
N LYS A 257 15.09 -0.49 -18.05
CA LYS A 257 16.12 -0.39 -17.00
C LYS A 257 15.51 0.14 -15.69
N SER A 258 16.23 0.05 -14.58
CA SER A 258 15.82 0.76 -13.36
C SER A 258 16.04 2.29 -13.48
N VAL A 259 15.46 3.06 -12.56
CA VAL A 259 15.67 4.51 -12.48
C VAL A 259 17.15 4.82 -12.20
N GLY A 260 17.78 4.10 -11.27
CA GLY A 260 19.21 4.24 -10.97
C GLY A 260 20.10 3.97 -12.18
N GLU A 261 19.83 2.93 -12.96
CA GLU A 261 20.57 2.63 -14.18
C GLU A 261 20.39 3.69 -15.27
N LEU A 262 19.23 4.35 -15.35
CA LEU A 262 18.94 5.38 -16.34
C LEU A 262 19.52 6.75 -15.97
N THR A 263 19.51 7.09 -14.69
CA THR A 263 19.73 8.46 -14.21
C THR A 263 21.01 8.62 -13.39
N GLY A 264 21.59 7.52 -12.92
CA GLY A 264 22.64 7.52 -11.89
C GLY A 264 22.15 7.93 -10.50
N LYS A 265 20.84 8.17 -10.32
CA LYS A 265 20.18 8.48 -9.04
C LYS A 265 19.38 7.27 -8.61
N ASP A 266 19.80 6.67 -7.51
CA ASP A 266 19.11 5.51 -6.97
C ASP A 266 17.70 5.85 -6.48
N PHE A 267 16.77 4.97 -6.79
CA PHE A 267 15.39 5.13 -6.40
C PHE A 267 14.90 3.93 -5.59
N ALA A 268 14.58 4.18 -4.32
CA ALA A 268 14.17 3.12 -3.40
C ALA A 268 12.73 3.30 -2.92
N ILE A 269 11.98 2.21 -2.83
CA ILE A 269 10.71 2.20 -2.11
C ILE A 269 11.00 1.94 -0.62
N ASN A 270 10.56 2.85 0.25
CA ASN A 270 10.40 2.51 1.65
C ASN A 270 9.15 1.65 1.76
N LEU A 271 9.23 0.46 2.36
CA LEU A 271 8.17 -0.54 2.38
C LEU A 271 7.84 -0.96 3.82
N ASP A 272 6.89 -0.25 4.43
CA ASP A 272 6.16 -0.62 5.62
C ASP A 272 5.29 -1.86 5.41
N PHE A 273 5.90 -3.03 5.50
CA PHE A 273 5.20 -4.30 5.21
C PHE A 273 4.02 -4.58 6.14
N PHE A 274 4.12 -4.12 7.39
CA PHE A 274 3.05 -4.28 8.36
C PHE A 274 1.75 -3.65 7.85
N ASP A 275 1.81 -2.39 7.41
CA ASP A 275 0.63 -1.66 6.94
C ASP A 275 -0.01 -2.30 5.69
N ILE A 276 0.80 -2.92 4.83
CA ILE A 276 0.33 -3.63 3.62
C ILE A 276 -0.48 -4.87 3.99
N CYS A 277 0.06 -5.69 4.91
CA CYS A 277 -0.50 -7.00 5.16
C CYS A 277 -1.73 -6.99 6.07
N ILE A 278 -1.85 -5.94 6.92
CA ILE A 278 -3.03 -5.69 7.75
C ILE A 278 -4.15 -5.04 6.94
N GLY A 279 -3.81 -4.33 5.87
CA GLY A 279 -4.74 -3.81 4.88
C GLY A 279 -5.57 -4.93 4.27
N THR A 280 -6.87 -4.91 4.57
CA THR A 280 -7.73 -6.07 4.37
C THR A 280 -8.02 -6.38 2.90
N ASP A 281 -8.01 -5.34 2.06
CA ASP A 281 -8.15 -5.35 0.60
C ASP A 281 -6.80 -5.39 -0.15
N CYS A 282 -5.68 -5.34 0.56
CA CYS A 282 -4.35 -5.18 -0.04
C CYS A 282 -3.57 -6.49 -0.21
N TRP A 283 -3.85 -7.52 0.61
CA TRP A 283 -3.04 -8.74 0.68
C TRP A 283 -3.88 -10.03 0.72
N ASP A 284 -3.58 -11.00 -0.15
CA ASP A 284 -4.24 -12.31 -0.18
C ASP A 284 -3.50 -13.31 0.74
N LEU A 285 -4.12 -13.64 1.87
CA LEU A 285 -3.53 -14.52 2.89
C LEU A 285 -3.33 -15.97 2.40
N ARG A 286 -4.06 -16.43 1.40
CA ARG A 286 -3.96 -17.82 0.91
C ARG A 286 -2.70 -18.06 0.10
N HIS A 287 -2.20 -17.00 -0.51
CA HIS A 287 -1.09 -17.03 -1.45
C HIS A 287 -0.02 -16.00 -1.09
N CYS A 288 0.30 -15.89 0.21
CA CYS A 288 1.24 -14.87 0.73
C CYS A 288 2.57 -14.81 -0.03
N ASP A 289 3.18 -15.95 -0.37
CA ASP A 289 4.45 -15.95 -1.11
C ASP A 289 4.30 -15.38 -2.54
N ALA A 290 3.20 -15.72 -3.22
CA ALA A 290 2.90 -15.19 -4.54
C ALA A 290 2.51 -13.71 -4.51
N GLU A 291 1.90 -13.24 -3.42
CA GLU A 291 1.65 -11.81 -3.20
C GLU A 291 2.94 -11.03 -3.02
N MET A 292 3.93 -11.60 -2.34
CA MET A 292 5.27 -11.00 -2.24
C MET A 292 5.95 -10.96 -3.62
N ASP A 293 5.90 -12.06 -4.39
CA ASP A 293 6.38 -12.13 -5.78
C ASP A 293 5.76 -11.01 -6.64
N ARG A 294 4.42 -10.89 -6.59
CA ARG A 294 3.66 -9.85 -7.30
C ARG A 294 4.10 -8.45 -6.91
N LEU A 295 4.25 -8.18 -5.61
CA LEU A 295 4.65 -6.86 -5.10
C LEU A 295 6.07 -6.49 -5.55
N MET A 296 7.01 -7.43 -5.46
CA MET A 296 8.39 -7.22 -5.92
C MET A 296 8.45 -7.05 -7.45
N ALA A 297 7.63 -7.79 -8.20
CA ALA A 297 7.50 -7.62 -9.64
C ALA A 297 6.97 -6.23 -10.01
N LEU A 298 5.99 -5.69 -9.28
CA LEU A 298 5.49 -4.32 -9.47
C LEU A 298 6.59 -3.28 -9.19
N CYS A 299 7.26 -3.38 -8.04
CA CYS A 299 8.38 -2.48 -7.70
C CYS A 299 9.46 -2.52 -8.80
N ALA A 300 9.80 -3.71 -9.27
CA ALA A 300 10.76 -3.86 -10.34
C ALA A 300 10.25 -3.18 -11.63
N HIS A 301 9.06 -3.54 -12.10
CA HIS A 301 8.48 -3.03 -13.34
C HIS A 301 8.51 -1.50 -13.42
N PHE A 302 8.14 -0.81 -12.34
CA PHE A 302 8.11 0.67 -12.30
C PHE A 302 9.46 1.33 -12.03
N GLY A 303 10.55 0.55 -11.99
CA GLY A 303 11.91 1.08 -12.06
C GLY A 303 12.60 1.32 -10.72
N PHE A 304 12.05 0.84 -9.60
CA PHE A 304 12.77 0.90 -8.32
C PHE A 304 14.07 0.09 -8.37
N ASP A 305 15.10 0.56 -7.69
CA ASP A 305 16.40 -0.11 -7.54
C ASP A 305 16.45 -0.96 -6.27
N ARG A 306 15.86 -0.43 -5.19
CA ARG A 306 15.95 -1.01 -3.83
C ARG A 306 14.61 -1.01 -3.12
N VAL A 307 14.46 -1.98 -2.22
CA VAL A 307 13.36 -2.08 -1.26
C VAL A 307 13.93 -1.92 0.14
N TYR A 308 13.55 -0.83 0.81
CA TYR A 308 13.76 -0.68 2.24
C TYR A 308 12.60 -1.36 2.98
N TYR A 309 12.77 -2.63 3.32
CA TYR A 309 11.72 -3.49 3.88
C TYR A 309 11.62 -3.30 5.40
N ARG A 310 10.61 -2.60 5.91
CA ARG A 310 10.47 -2.37 7.35
C ARG A 310 10.12 -3.67 8.06
N VAL A 311 11.08 -4.18 8.83
CA VAL A 311 10.90 -5.36 9.67
C VAL A 311 10.32 -4.99 11.04
N SER A 312 10.62 -3.79 11.54
CA SER A 312 10.17 -3.40 12.87
C SER A 312 8.68 -3.04 12.91
N VAL A 313 7.96 -3.72 13.80
CA VAL A 313 6.53 -3.54 14.12
C VAL A 313 6.44 -3.08 15.57
N CYS A 314 6.91 -1.86 15.83
CA CYS A 314 6.82 -1.15 17.11
C CYS A 314 7.09 -2.02 18.36
N GLY A 315 8.18 -2.80 18.36
CA GLY A 315 8.57 -3.70 19.45
C GLY A 315 8.45 -5.20 19.17
N ALA A 316 7.75 -5.57 18.09
CA ALA A 316 7.88 -6.87 17.46
C ALA A 316 8.59 -6.74 16.09
N GLU A 317 8.88 -7.86 15.45
CA GLU A 317 9.56 -7.93 14.17
C GLU A 317 8.81 -8.83 13.16
N ALA A 318 8.72 -8.38 11.92
CA ALA A 318 8.00 -8.99 10.79
C ALA A 318 8.88 -9.98 9.99
N TYR A 319 9.66 -10.82 10.68
CA TYR A 319 10.46 -11.93 10.13
C TYR A 319 10.69 -12.99 11.22
N HIS A 320 11.12 -14.21 10.85
CA HIS A 320 11.29 -15.32 11.80
C HIS A 320 12.56 -15.17 12.64
N THR A 321 12.54 -14.19 13.53
CA THR A 321 13.62 -13.88 14.46
C THR A 321 13.73 -14.88 15.61
N LYS A 322 14.97 -15.15 16.04
CA LYS A 322 15.31 -15.87 17.28
C LYS A 322 15.89 -14.94 18.34
N VAL A 323 16.28 -13.72 17.95
CA VAL A 323 16.87 -12.72 18.83
C VAL A 323 15.80 -11.79 19.40
N MET A 324 14.92 -11.28 18.54
CA MET A 324 13.89 -10.30 18.84
C MET A 324 12.54 -10.98 19.11
N THR A 325 11.50 -10.19 19.37
CA THR A 325 10.13 -10.70 19.49
C THR A 325 9.48 -10.81 18.10
N PRO A 326 9.08 -12.00 17.63
CA PRO A 326 8.39 -12.14 16.35
C PRO A 326 6.94 -11.62 16.45
N ALA A 327 6.43 -11.02 15.38
CA ALA A 327 5.06 -10.49 15.27
C ALA A 327 3.99 -11.60 15.15
N LEU A 328 3.88 -12.46 16.17
CA LEU A 328 2.92 -13.56 16.27
C LEU A 328 1.67 -13.17 17.07
N GLU A 329 0.76 -14.11 17.29
CA GLU A 329 -0.58 -13.85 17.83
C GLU A 329 -0.55 -13.16 19.20
N GLU A 330 0.45 -13.46 20.04
CA GLU A 330 0.65 -12.87 21.38
C GLU A 330 0.84 -11.35 21.34
N VAL A 331 1.51 -10.85 20.29
CA VAL A 331 1.78 -9.42 20.06
C VAL A 331 0.49 -8.64 19.79
N PHE A 332 -0.51 -9.28 19.20
CA PHE A 332 -1.74 -8.63 18.73
C PHE A 332 -3.00 -8.97 19.54
N GLN A 333 -2.86 -9.58 20.73
CA GLN A 333 -4.02 -9.98 21.55
C GLN A 333 -4.97 -8.83 21.91
N GLY A 334 -4.45 -7.59 22.02
CA GLY A 334 -5.25 -6.39 22.26
C GLY A 334 -5.89 -5.78 21.00
N TYR A 335 -5.54 -6.27 19.81
CA TYR A 335 -5.84 -5.66 18.51
C TYR A 335 -6.66 -6.60 17.62
N THR A 336 -7.79 -7.07 18.15
CA THR A 336 -8.67 -8.03 17.49
C THR A 336 -9.80 -7.40 16.69
N LYS A 337 -9.92 -6.07 16.70
CA LYS A 337 -10.96 -5.32 15.98
C LYS A 337 -10.37 -4.69 14.73
N GLU A 338 -11.12 -4.74 13.64
CA GLU A 338 -10.79 -3.99 12.44
C GLU A 338 -11.07 -2.50 12.66
N GLY A 339 -10.25 -1.63 12.07
CA GLY A 339 -10.44 -0.19 12.08
C GLY A 339 -10.01 0.44 10.77
N LEU A 340 -10.43 1.68 10.52
CA LEU A 340 -9.87 2.50 9.43
C LEU A 340 -8.53 3.05 9.90
N ASP A 341 -7.47 2.73 9.17
CA ASP A 341 -6.19 3.35 9.45
C ASP A 341 -6.10 4.71 8.75
N THR A 342 -6.34 5.76 9.52
CA THR A 342 -6.32 7.15 9.04
C THR A 342 -4.97 7.61 8.52
N CYS A 343 -3.88 6.98 8.95
CA CYS A 343 -2.53 7.29 8.46
C CYS A 343 -2.25 6.62 7.10
N CYS A 344 -3.14 5.73 6.66
CA CYS A 344 -3.00 4.90 5.48
C CYS A 344 -4.13 5.16 4.48
N ALA A 345 -4.51 6.42 4.25
CA ALA A 345 -5.65 6.78 3.39
C ALA A 345 -6.98 6.08 3.80
N ASN A 346 -7.16 5.80 5.09
CA ASN A 346 -8.30 5.08 5.65
C ASN A 346 -8.50 3.67 5.07
N ILE A 347 -7.43 2.90 4.85
CA ILE A 347 -7.57 1.47 4.53
C ILE A 347 -8.17 0.74 5.75
N PRO A 348 -9.22 -0.08 5.55
CA PRO A 348 -9.68 -0.99 6.58
C PRO A 348 -8.60 -2.02 6.94
N SER A 349 -8.23 -2.06 8.21
CA SER A 349 -7.02 -2.73 8.66
C SER A 349 -7.28 -3.63 9.87
N LEU A 350 -6.72 -4.84 9.86
CA LEU A 350 -6.80 -5.81 10.96
C LEU A 350 -5.40 -6.29 11.36
N HIS A 351 -4.91 -5.77 12.49
CA HIS A 351 -3.52 -5.96 12.93
C HIS A 351 -3.16 -7.43 13.16
N ALA A 352 -4.08 -8.22 13.71
CA ALA A 352 -3.90 -9.64 13.94
C ALA A 352 -3.60 -10.45 12.65
N ARG A 353 -3.85 -9.91 11.45
CA ARG A 353 -3.48 -10.55 10.18
C ARG A 353 -1.98 -10.72 9.99
N MET A 354 -1.16 -9.82 10.57
CA MET A 354 0.30 -9.94 10.47
C MET A 354 0.77 -11.30 11.01
N ALA A 355 0.19 -11.79 12.12
CA ALA A 355 0.51 -13.10 12.66
C ALA A 355 0.18 -14.23 11.68
N ALA A 356 -0.96 -14.15 10.97
CA ALA A 356 -1.31 -15.14 9.95
C ALA A 356 -0.30 -15.15 8.78
N VAL A 357 0.19 -13.99 8.36
CA VAL A 357 1.25 -13.89 7.34
C VAL A 357 2.55 -14.51 7.84
N MET A 358 2.95 -14.21 9.08
CA MET A 358 4.12 -14.82 9.72
C MET A 358 4.03 -16.35 9.82
N ARG A 359 2.82 -16.93 9.92
CA ARG A 359 2.62 -18.38 9.89
C ARG A 359 2.70 -18.96 8.48
N ALA A 360 2.28 -18.19 7.48
CA ALA A 360 2.24 -18.64 6.09
C ALA A 360 3.62 -18.59 5.42
N ILE A 361 4.41 -17.56 5.71
CA ILE A 361 5.76 -17.35 5.14
C ILE A 361 6.68 -16.71 6.19
N ASP A 362 8.00 -16.78 5.96
CA ASP A 362 8.91 -15.78 6.52
C ASP A 362 8.91 -14.56 5.58
N PRO A 363 8.34 -13.42 5.99
CA PRO A 363 8.14 -12.31 5.07
C PRO A 363 9.44 -11.69 4.54
N LEU A 364 10.49 -11.62 5.36
CA LEU A 364 11.77 -11.06 4.93
C LEU A 364 12.49 -12.01 3.96
N GLU A 365 12.49 -13.32 4.22
CA GLU A 365 13.04 -14.31 3.28
C GLU A 365 12.32 -14.24 1.93
N SER A 366 10.98 -14.24 1.96
CA SER A 366 10.16 -14.18 0.76
C SER A 366 10.42 -12.90 -0.03
N CYS A 367 10.55 -11.77 0.66
CA CYS A 367 10.93 -10.50 0.04
C CYS A 367 12.31 -10.58 -0.62
N VAL A 368 13.34 -11.05 0.08
CA VAL A 368 14.71 -11.17 -0.46
C VAL A 368 14.73 -12.04 -1.72
N ARG A 369 14.16 -13.24 -1.64
CA ARG A 369 14.13 -14.18 -2.77
C ARG A 369 13.45 -13.59 -4.00
N HIS A 370 12.27 -12.99 -3.84
CA HIS A 370 11.52 -12.43 -4.97
C HIS A 370 12.10 -11.11 -5.47
N ALA A 371 12.58 -10.24 -4.58
CA ALA A 371 13.26 -9.01 -4.97
C ALA A 371 14.49 -9.29 -5.83
N HIS A 372 15.36 -10.22 -5.39
CA HIS A 372 16.56 -10.62 -6.14
C HIS A 372 16.20 -11.23 -7.50
N LYS A 373 15.16 -12.08 -7.54
CA LYS A 373 14.62 -12.64 -8.78
C LYS A 373 14.20 -11.55 -9.79
N HIS A 374 13.71 -10.41 -9.31
CA HIS A 374 13.34 -9.26 -10.15
C HIS A 374 14.45 -8.18 -10.28
N GLY A 375 15.65 -8.44 -9.76
CA GLY A 375 16.79 -7.53 -9.84
C GLY A 375 16.68 -6.30 -8.94
N LEU A 376 16.02 -6.42 -7.78
CA LEU A 376 15.96 -5.40 -6.74
C LEU A 376 16.94 -5.75 -5.61
N GLN A 377 17.50 -4.75 -4.94
CA GLN A 377 18.22 -4.97 -3.68
C GLN A 377 17.29 -4.84 -2.47
N VAL A 378 17.56 -5.58 -1.39
CA VAL A 378 16.73 -5.58 -0.17
C VAL A 378 17.53 -5.14 1.05
N TYR A 379 16.94 -4.19 1.77
CA TYR A 379 17.51 -3.60 2.97
C TYR A 379 16.45 -3.62 4.08
N PRO A 380 16.47 -4.54 5.05
CA PRO A 380 15.62 -4.45 6.22
C PRO A 380 15.78 -3.10 6.92
N GLU A 381 14.66 -2.39 7.10
CA GLU A 381 14.58 -1.16 7.90
C GLU A 381 14.24 -1.52 9.36
N VAL A 382 15.16 -1.20 10.27
CA VAL A 382 15.04 -1.45 11.71
C VAL A 382 14.89 -0.12 12.45
N THR A 383 13.87 -0.01 13.31
CA THR A 383 13.72 1.15 14.21
C THR A 383 14.58 0.97 15.46
N ILE A 384 15.52 1.88 15.68
CA ILE A 384 16.54 1.77 16.74
C ILE A 384 16.14 2.45 18.05
N PHE A 385 14.98 3.11 18.09
CA PHE A 385 14.43 3.76 19.29
C PHE A 385 12.96 3.41 19.55
N ASP A 386 12.50 2.26 19.05
CA ASP A 386 11.09 1.86 19.13
C ASP A 386 10.97 0.39 19.54
N SER A 387 10.49 0.14 20.76
CA SER A 387 10.36 -1.23 21.28
C SER A 387 9.20 -1.37 22.27
N LEU A 388 8.06 -0.72 22.01
CA LEU A 388 6.96 -0.69 22.98
C LEU A 388 5.60 -1.11 22.45
N TYR A 389 5.09 -0.47 21.40
CA TYR A 389 3.65 -0.39 21.14
C TYR A 389 2.95 -1.76 21.06
N TYR A 390 3.61 -2.77 20.47
CA TYR A 390 3.11 -4.14 20.44
C TYR A 390 3.93 -5.13 21.29
N ALA A 391 4.86 -4.63 22.11
CA ALA A 391 5.77 -5.48 22.87
C ALA A 391 5.02 -6.26 23.96
N PRO A 392 5.01 -7.61 23.93
CA PRO A 392 4.45 -8.42 25.01
C PRO A 392 5.36 -8.36 26.25
N PRO A 393 4.88 -8.77 27.45
CA PRO A 393 5.70 -8.78 28.68
C PRO A 393 7.00 -9.60 28.60
N THR A 394 7.10 -10.50 27.62
CA THR A 394 8.28 -11.34 27.35
C THR A 394 9.36 -10.64 26.52
N GLU A 395 9.03 -9.51 25.87
CA GLU A 395 9.97 -8.70 25.09
C GLU A 395 11.10 -8.15 25.99
N PHE A 396 12.29 -7.94 25.40
CA PHE A 396 13.51 -7.60 26.13
C PHE A 396 13.39 -6.31 26.96
N PHE A 397 12.92 -5.21 26.38
CA PHE A 397 12.78 -3.93 27.09
C PHE A 397 11.59 -3.90 28.05
N GLN A 398 10.62 -4.81 27.91
CA GLN A 398 9.60 -5.03 28.95
C GLN A 398 10.16 -5.76 30.18
N ARG A 399 11.07 -6.72 29.98
CA ARG A 399 11.76 -7.44 31.07
C ARG A 399 12.87 -6.63 31.73
N HIS A 400 13.46 -5.69 30.97
CA HIS A 400 14.59 -4.86 31.41
C HIS A 400 14.27 -3.36 31.26
N PRO A 401 13.28 -2.83 32.00
CA PRO A 401 12.94 -1.41 31.92
C PRO A 401 14.11 -0.49 32.29
N GLU A 402 15.06 -0.95 33.13
CA GLU A 402 16.28 -0.23 33.52
C GLU A 402 17.17 0.16 32.32
N TYR A 403 17.07 -0.59 31.22
CA TYR A 403 17.81 -0.35 29.99
C TYR A 403 17.18 0.69 29.07
N THR A 404 16.02 1.24 29.44
CA THR A 404 15.37 2.32 28.68
C THR A 404 15.72 3.70 29.24
N TRP A 405 15.56 4.75 28.46
CA TRP A 405 15.91 6.12 28.88
C TRP A 405 15.16 6.55 30.14
N VAL A 406 15.89 6.98 31.17
CA VAL A 406 15.33 7.45 32.44
C VAL A 406 15.33 8.98 32.56
N SER A 407 14.33 9.51 33.26
CA SER A 407 14.17 10.93 33.58
C SER A 407 15.29 11.44 34.49
N ARG A 408 15.47 12.76 34.51
CA ARG A 408 16.48 13.47 35.34
C ARG A 408 16.43 13.12 36.83
N ASP A 409 15.24 12.89 37.38
CA ASP A 409 15.02 12.53 38.78
C ASP A 409 15.11 11.00 39.05
N GLY A 410 15.32 10.19 38.01
CA GLY A 410 15.38 8.73 38.11
C GLY A 410 14.03 8.04 38.27
N GLN A 411 12.90 8.76 38.26
CA GLN A 411 11.59 8.18 38.63
C GLN A 411 10.81 7.58 37.46
N LYS A 412 11.09 7.99 36.22
CA LYS A 412 10.32 7.60 35.05
C LYS A 412 11.22 7.12 33.94
N HIS A 413 10.84 6.01 33.31
CA HIS A 413 11.45 5.53 32.08
C HIS A 413 10.56 5.87 30.90
N ILE A 414 11.16 6.11 29.72
CA ILE A 414 10.43 6.11 28.45
C ILE A 414 10.41 4.66 27.94
N PRO A 415 9.27 3.96 28.02
CA PRO A 415 9.23 2.56 27.66
C PRO A 415 9.57 2.36 26.17
N GLY A 416 10.38 1.34 25.87
CA GLY A 416 10.80 1.00 24.51
C GLY A 416 11.78 1.99 23.86
N VAL A 417 12.39 2.92 24.59
CA VAL A 417 13.49 3.76 24.09
C VAL A 417 14.82 3.29 24.67
N PRO A 418 15.66 2.57 23.91
CA PRO A 418 16.88 1.94 24.42
C PRO A 418 17.95 2.97 24.85
N CYS A 419 18.65 2.68 25.94
CA CYS A 419 19.86 3.39 26.34
C CYS A 419 21.11 2.64 25.83
N TYR A 420 21.70 3.11 24.73
CA TYR A 420 22.89 2.51 24.12
C TYR A 420 24.17 2.60 24.97
N ALA A 421 24.13 3.25 26.14
CA ALA A 421 25.26 3.26 27.06
C ALA A 421 25.51 1.89 27.70
N TYR A 422 24.45 1.10 27.91
CA TYR A 422 24.57 -0.29 28.37
C TYR A 422 25.10 -1.18 27.25
N SER A 423 26.15 -1.94 27.54
CA SER A 423 26.71 -2.94 26.61
C SER A 423 25.68 -4.00 26.22
N GLU A 424 24.80 -4.37 27.13
CA GLU A 424 23.78 -5.41 26.97
C GLU A 424 22.74 -4.98 25.91
N VAL A 425 22.38 -3.70 25.90
CA VAL A 425 21.50 -3.11 24.89
C VAL A 425 22.18 -3.13 23.52
N ARG A 426 23.45 -2.74 23.44
CA ARG A 426 24.21 -2.77 22.18
C ARG A 426 24.35 -4.20 21.68
N GLN A 427 24.74 -5.14 22.55
CA GLN A 427 24.88 -6.55 22.20
C GLN A 427 23.56 -7.14 21.68
N TYR A 428 22.45 -6.90 22.36
CA TYR A 428 21.13 -7.35 21.90
C TYR A 428 20.80 -6.88 20.48
N ARG A 429 21.02 -5.59 20.20
CA ARG A 429 20.79 -5.02 18.87
C ARG A 429 21.82 -5.47 17.83
N VAL A 430 23.08 -5.70 18.21
CA VAL A 430 24.11 -6.26 17.33
C VAL A 430 23.78 -7.69 16.94
N GLU A 431 23.27 -8.52 17.86
CA GLU A 431 22.80 -9.87 17.54
C GLU A 431 21.61 -9.84 16.55
N GLN A 432 20.70 -8.87 16.67
CA GLN A 432 19.66 -8.65 15.65
C GLN A 432 20.28 -8.38 14.27
N MET A 433 21.30 -7.53 14.18
CA MET A 433 21.95 -7.23 12.90
C MET A 433 22.65 -8.46 12.31
N LYS A 434 23.28 -9.29 13.14
CA LYS A 434 23.90 -10.56 12.70
C LYS A 434 22.85 -11.52 12.13
N GLU A 435 21.69 -11.64 12.79
CA GLU A 435 20.59 -12.45 12.30
C GLU A 435 20.08 -11.95 10.94
N LEU A 436 19.84 -10.64 10.80
CA LEU A 436 19.43 -10.04 9.54
C LEU A 436 20.45 -10.24 8.42
N CYS A 437 21.76 -10.09 8.69
CA CYS A 437 22.80 -10.33 7.69
C CYS A 437 22.81 -11.77 7.15
N ALA A 438 22.22 -12.74 7.85
CA ALA A 438 22.09 -14.12 7.39
C ALA A 438 20.96 -14.36 6.37
N TYR A 439 20.06 -13.39 6.17
CA TYR A 439 18.90 -13.50 5.26
C TYR A 439 19.22 -13.34 3.77
N GLY A 440 20.49 -13.13 3.40
CA GLY A 440 20.86 -12.84 2.02
C GLY A 440 20.58 -11.40 1.57
N ILE A 441 20.21 -10.50 2.48
CA ILE A 441 19.99 -9.07 2.24
C ILE A 441 21.20 -8.36 1.59
N ASP A 442 21.03 -7.15 1.07
CA ASP A 442 22.11 -6.34 0.47
C ASP A 442 22.69 -5.31 1.45
N GLY A 443 21.89 -4.90 2.43
CA GLY A 443 22.32 -3.99 3.49
C GLY A 443 21.27 -3.86 4.59
N ILE A 444 21.54 -3.04 5.60
CA ILE A 444 20.63 -2.75 6.69
C ILE A 444 20.37 -1.25 6.70
N LYS A 445 19.11 -0.85 6.89
CA LYS A 445 18.72 0.54 7.10
C LYS A 445 18.30 0.74 8.55
N LEU A 446 18.98 1.62 9.27
CA LEU A 446 18.64 1.98 10.64
C LEU A 446 17.83 3.28 10.66
N CYS A 447 16.72 3.27 11.41
CA CYS A 447 15.73 4.34 11.41
C CYS A 447 15.52 4.89 12.83
N PRO A 448 15.66 6.22 13.04
CA PRO A 448 15.45 6.84 14.34
C PRO A 448 13.95 7.07 14.65
N ARG A 449 13.02 6.75 13.74
CA ARG A 449 11.58 6.89 14.02
C ARG A 449 11.19 6.03 15.22
N SER A 450 10.21 6.53 15.99
CA SER A 450 9.76 5.90 17.21
C SER A 450 8.28 6.17 17.50
N HIS A 451 7.55 5.12 17.87
CA HIS A 451 6.18 5.16 18.37
C HIS A 451 6.11 5.15 19.90
N SER A 452 7.24 5.02 20.60
CA SER A 452 7.31 5.12 22.05
C SER A 452 6.69 6.45 22.55
N PRO A 453 6.07 6.48 23.75
CA PRO A 453 5.32 7.61 24.27
C PRO A 453 6.28 8.64 24.88
N TRP A 454 7.03 9.31 24.02
CA TRP A 454 7.94 10.40 24.40
C TRP A 454 7.18 11.48 25.19
N PRO A 455 7.54 11.74 26.46
CA PRO A 455 6.86 12.73 27.27
C PRO A 455 6.95 14.11 26.64
N GLY A 456 5.79 14.78 26.51
CA GLY A 456 5.70 16.12 25.94
C GLY A 456 5.79 16.22 24.41
N ARG A 457 5.74 15.09 23.68
CA ARG A 457 5.69 15.05 22.19
C ARG A 457 4.70 16.03 21.53
N LYS A 458 3.66 16.46 22.25
CA LYS A 458 2.62 17.40 21.78
C LYS A 458 2.62 18.77 22.50
N ALA A 459 3.50 18.99 23.48
CA ALA A 459 3.43 20.15 24.39
C ALA A 459 4.51 21.23 24.13
N GLY A 460 5.58 20.92 23.40
CA GLY A 460 6.50 21.92 22.84
C GLY A 460 7.36 22.67 23.89
N GLY A 461 7.71 22.00 24.98
CA GLY A 461 8.22 22.64 26.21
C GLY A 461 9.72 22.53 26.50
N GLY A 462 10.55 21.99 25.59
CA GLY A 462 12.03 22.07 25.68
C GLY A 462 12.74 21.20 26.72
N ASN A 463 12.03 20.62 27.70
CA ASN A 463 12.53 19.59 28.64
C ASN A 463 12.14 18.16 28.22
N GLU A 464 11.74 18.01 26.96
CA GLU A 464 11.13 16.81 26.40
C GLU A 464 12.21 16.05 25.61
N GLY A 465 12.22 14.72 25.66
CA GLY A 465 13.21 13.92 24.94
C GLY A 465 14.66 14.05 25.45
N SER A 466 15.58 14.43 24.57
CA SER A 466 17.04 14.31 24.76
C SER A 466 17.56 15.15 25.94
N ARG A 467 16.88 16.23 26.34
CA ARG A 467 17.30 17.11 27.46
C ARG A 467 16.72 16.68 28.81
N GLY A 468 15.56 16.02 28.78
CA GLY A 468 14.84 15.55 29.98
C GLY A 468 15.12 14.10 30.37
N TYR A 469 15.63 13.30 29.44
CA TYR A 469 15.81 11.86 29.59
C TYR A 469 17.19 11.34 29.16
N GLY A 470 17.42 10.07 29.46
CA GLY A 470 18.69 9.38 29.23
C GLY A 470 19.70 9.60 30.37
N PHE A 471 19.23 9.92 31.58
CA PHE A 471 20.05 10.05 32.80
C PHE A 471 20.37 8.68 33.41
N ASN A 472 20.51 7.65 32.57
CA ASN A 472 20.85 6.30 32.99
C ASN A 472 22.21 6.31 33.68
N GLU A 473 22.40 5.42 34.64
CA GLU A 473 23.59 5.42 35.50
C GLU A 473 24.91 5.43 34.69
N PRO A 474 25.08 4.63 33.61
CA PRO A 474 26.32 4.66 32.83
C PRO A 474 26.57 5.99 32.12
N VAL A 475 25.51 6.69 31.71
CA VAL A 475 25.61 8.02 31.08
C VAL A 475 26.02 9.06 32.11
N VAL A 476 25.41 9.02 33.29
CA VAL A 476 25.74 9.94 34.40
C VAL A 476 27.17 9.73 34.89
N ALA A 477 27.57 8.47 35.07
CA ALA A 477 28.91 8.10 35.47
C ALA A 477 29.96 8.57 34.45
N GLU A 478 29.71 8.38 33.16
CA GLU A 478 30.62 8.84 32.10
C GLU A 478 30.69 10.36 32.02
N TYR A 479 29.55 11.06 32.19
CA TYR A 479 29.53 12.52 32.23
C TYR A 479 30.33 13.06 33.41
N LEU A 480 30.13 12.49 34.61
CA LEU A 480 30.90 12.81 35.82
C LEU A 480 32.39 12.58 35.60
N ARG A 481 32.77 11.45 34.98
CA ARG A 481 34.17 11.13 34.68
C ARG A 481 34.80 12.13 33.73
N ARG A 482 34.09 12.58 32.69
CA ARG A 482 34.61 13.53 31.67
C ARG A 482 34.67 14.98 32.16
N TYR A 483 33.70 15.40 32.97
CA TYR A 483 33.47 16.82 33.25
C TYR A 483 33.49 17.19 34.74
N GLY A 484 33.55 16.21 35.65
CA GLY A 484 33.58 16.43 37.10
C GLY A 484 32.29 17.04 37.67
N LYS A 485 31.19 16.99 36.93
CA LYS A 485 29.89 17.58 37.29
C LYS A 485 28.77 16.58 37.10
N ASP A 486 27.74 16.70 37.91
CA ASP A 486 26.53 15.91 37.75
C ASP A 486 25.65 16.52 36.65
N PRO A 487 25.32 15.80 35.56
CA PRO A 487 24.49 16.34 34.48
C PRO A 487 23.07 16.68 34.95
N ARG A 488 22.58 16.10 36.06
CA ARG A 488 21.26 16.43 36.63
C ARG A 488 21.18 17.85 37.18
N GLN A 489 22.33 18.46 37.44
CA GLN A 489 22.46 19.84 37.91
C GLN A 489 22.70 20.84 36.76
N ALA A 490 22.77 20.37 35.52
CA ALA A 490 22.96 21.25 34.37
C ALA A 490 21.79 22.24 34.24
N ARG A 491 22.13 23.50 33.97
CA ARG A 491 21.13 24.53 33.70
C ARG A 491 20.60 24.35 32.27
N PRO A 492 19.30 24.58 32.03
CA PRO A 492 18.75 24.59 30.67
C PRO A 492 19.56 25.51 29.75
N ASP A 493 19.78 25.07 28.51
CA ASP A 493 20.53 25.77 27.46
C ASP A 493 22.00 26.09 27.78
N SER A 494 22.53 25.50 28.85
CA SER A 494 23.96 25.62 29.17
C SER A 494 24.80 24.66 28.33
N LEU A 495 26.08 24.99 28.19
CA LEU A 495 27.06 24.08 27.59
C LEU A 495 27.10 22.70 28.29
N ASP A 496 26.87 22.66 29.61
CA ASP A 496 26.84 21.40 30.36
C ASP A 496 25.63 20.52 29.90
N GLU A 497 24.45 21.11 29.67
CA GLU A 497 23.30 20.37 29.14
C GLU A 497 23.54 19.89 27.70
N LEU A 498 24.08 20.75 26.84
CA LEU A 498 24.40 20.38 25.45
C LEU A 498 25.44 19.26 25.36
N ARG A 499 26.45 19.27 26.24
CA ARG A 499 27.42 18.16 26.36
C ARG A 499 26.75 16.87 26.80
N PHE A 500 25.75 16.93 27.67
CA PHE A 500 25.00 15.76 28.10
C PHE A 500 24.13 15.18 26.96
N VAL A 501 23.52 16.04 26.15
CA VAL A 501 22.84 15.63 24.91
C VAL A 501 23.82 14.95 23.95
N GLN A 502 24.98 15.58 23.71
CA GLN A 502 26.02 15.06 22.83
C GLN A 502 26.56 13.70 23.29
N LEU A 503 26.83 13.54 24.59
CA LEU A 503 27.37 12.30 25.17
C LEU A 503 26.50 11.08 24.87
N LYS A 504 25.17 11.22 24.80
CA LYS A 504 24.28 10.11 24.43
C LYS A 504 24.49 9.68 22.97
N GLY A 505 24.80 10.64 22.10
CA GLY A 505 25.18 10.38 20.71
C GLY A 505 26.45 9.53 20.61
N ASP A 506 27.44 9.74 21.49
CA ASP A 506 28.69 8.95 21.49
C ASP A 506 28.42 7.44 21.68
N PHE A 507 27.48 7.09 22.57
CA PHE A 507 27.13 5.69 22.81
C PHE A 507 26.38 5.07 21.62
N LEU A 508 25.54 5.85 20.93
CA LEU A 508 24.93 5.41 19.68
C LEU A 508 25.99 5.24 18.59
N THR A 509 26.94 6.16 18.47
CA THR A 509 28.07 6.06 17.53
C THR A 509 28.89 4.81 17.80
N GLN A 510 29.13 4.45 19.07
CA GLN A 510 29.79 3.20 19.42
C GLN A 510 29.00 1.97 18.96
N PHE A 511 27.67 1.94 19.19
CA PHE A 511 26.81 0.89 18.64
C PHE A 511 26.91 0.80 17.11
N LEU A 512 26.91 1.94 16.41
CA LEU A 512 27.00 1.97 14.95
C LEU A 512 28.34 1.44 14.43
N ARG A 513 29.45 1.61 15.16
CA ARG A 513 30.73 0.96 14.84
C ARG A 513 30.63 -0.56 14.95
N GLU A 514 30.03 -1.06 16.02
CA GLU A 514 29.82 -2.50 16.23
C GLU A 514 28.92 -3.09 15.12
N VAL A 515 27.87 -2.37 14.71
CA VAL A 515 27.03 -2.77 13.56
C VAL A 515 27.82 -2.73 12.25
N LYS A 516 28.66 -1.71 12.05
CA LYS A 516 29.51 -1.59 10.85
C LYS A 516 30.50 -2.74 10.74
N GLU A 517 31.04 -3.22 11.84
CA GLU A 517 31.89 -4.42 11.85
C GLU A 517 31.12 -5.65 11.37
N VAL A 518 29.90 -5.85 11.88
CA VAL A 518 29.02 -6.95 11.45
C VAL A 518 28.69 -6.85 9.96
N THR A 519 28.23 -5.69 9.49
CA THR A 519 27.82 -5.52 8.09
C THR A 519 29.01 -5.66 7.16
N THR A 520 30.18 -5.09 7.50
CA THR A 520 31.42 -5.23 6.72
C THR A 520 31.87 -6.68 6.63
N ALA A 521 31.86 -7.42 7.75
CA ALA A 521 32.22 -8.84 7.77
C ALA A 521 31.27 -9.69 6.91
N ALA A 522 30.00 -9.31 6.82
CA ALA A 522 28.99 -9.98 5.99
C ALA A 522 28.93 -9.44 4.53
N GLY A 523 29.76 -8.46 4.18
CA GLY A 523 29.75 -7.82 2.85
C GLY A 523 28.45 -7.04 2.56
N LYS A 524 27.82 -6.48 3.60
CA LYS A 524 26.54 -5.75 3.55
C LYS A 524 26.74 -4.26 3.77
N GLN A 525 25.85 -3.46 3.19
CA GLN A 525 25.85 -2.00 3.36
C GLN A 525 25.14 -1.58 4.65
N LEU A 526 25.56 -0.47 5.25
CA LEU A 526 24.90 0.14 6.40
C LEU A 526 24.38 1.54 6.06
N THR A 527 23.07 1.71 6.07
CA THR A 527 22.39 2.99 5.89
C THR A 527 21.86 3.49 7.23
N LEU A 528 22.05 4.76 7.56
CA LEU A 528 21.40 5.41 8.70
C LEU A 528 20.52 6.57 8.24
N VAL A 529 19.28 6.57 8.73
CA VAL A 529 18.37 7.71 8.55
C VAL A 529 18.68 8.79 9.57
N ILE A 530 18.72 10.04 9.11
CA ILE A 530 18.91 11.23 9.95
C ILE A 530 17.94 12.34 9.53
N ASP A 531 17.86 13.40 10.32
CA ASP A 531 17.40 14.71 9.86
C ASP A 531 18.30 15.81 10.44
N PRO A 532 18.27 17.05 9.88
CA PRO A 532 19.14 18.13 10.34
C PRO A 532 18.98 18.50 11.81
N THR A 533 17.78 18.32 12.39
CA THR A 533 17.50 18.62 13.81
C THR A 533 18.13 17.57 14.72
N LEU A 534 18.09 16.28 14.35
CA LEU A 534 18.75 15.21 15.12
C LEU A 534 20.28 15.30 15.05
N ALA A 535 20.82 15.91 13.99
CA ALA A 535 22.26 16.04 13.76
C ALA A 535 22.92 17.24 14.47
N ASP A 536 22.14 18.08 15.15
CA ASP A 536 22.62 19.26 15.86
C ASP A 536 22.27 19.16 17.36
N PRO A 537 23.27 19.10 18.27
CA PRO A 537 23.00 18.94 19.70
C PRO A 537 22.22 20.11 20.31
N VAL A 538 22.21 21.28 19.65
CA VAL A 538 21.45 22.45 20.10
C VAL A 538 19.95 22.27 19.84
N SER A 539 19.59 21.79 18.65
CA SER A 539 18.20 21.64 18.21
C SER A 539 17.62 20.23 18.39
N ALA A 540 18.44 19.24 18.73
CA ALA A 540 18.03 17.85 18.96
C ALA A 540 17.02 17.73 20.10
N ASN A 541 15.73 17.64 19.76
CA ASN A 541 14.66 17.55 20.74
C ASN A 541 14.46 16.12 21.26
N TRP A 542 14.46 15.09 20.40
CA TRP A 542 14.16 13.71 20.82
C TRP A 542 15.41 12.89 21.07
N MET A 543 16.29 12.87 20.08
CA MET A 543 17.56 12.16 20.11
C MET A 543 18.60 12.99 19.38
N TYR A 544 19.85 12.76 19.73
CA TYR A 544 20.99 13.33 19.03
C TYR A 544 21.76 12.21 18.34
N ILE A 545 22.10 12.43 17.08
CA ILE A 545 22.90 11.52 16.25
C ILE A 545 24.08 12.34 15.72
N ASP A 546 25.31 11.93 16.01
CA ASP A 546 26.50 12.63 15.54
C ASP A 546 26.82 12.31 14.06
N ALA A 547 25.92 12.72 13.18
CA ALA A 547 26.02 12.47 11.73
C ALA A 547 27.31 13.03 11.12
N ASP A 548 27.88 14.07 11.72
CA ASP A 548 29.14 14.64 11.28
C ASP A 548 30.32 13.70 11.51
N THR A 549 30.39 13.06 12.68
CA THR A 549 31.39 12.01 12.97
C THR A 549 31.15 10.78 12.11
N LEU A 550 29.89 10.34 11.97
CA LEU A 550 29.55 9.22 11.10
C LEU A 550 30.03 9.43 9.66
N ALA A 551 29.90 10.67 9.15
CA ALA A 551 30.34 11.04 7.83
C ALA A 551 31.87 11.12 7.70
N ARG A 552 32.54 11.83 8.62
CA ARG A 552 34.01 11.98 8.60
C ARG A 552 34.74 10.66 8.71
N GLU A 553 34.26 9.78 9.58
CA GLU A 553 34.89 8.49 9.85
C GLU A 553 34.34 7.36 8.98
N ARG A 554 33.28 7.63 8.19
CA ARG A 554 32.61 6.64 7.33
C ARG A 554 32.16 5.40 8.11
N ILE A 555 31.53 5.64 9.26
CA ILE A 555 30.98 4.58 10.13
C ILE A 555 29.75 3.93 9.48
N VAL A 556 29.06 4.67 8.61
CA VAL A 556 27.98 4.18 7.76
C VAL A 556 28.39 4.30 6.30
N ASP A 557 27.76 3.52 5.43
CA ASP A 557 27.98 3.59 3.97
C ASP A 557 27.05 4.60 3.30
N GLU A 558 25.89 4.86 3.90
CA GLU A 558 24.89 5.82 3.42
C GLU A 558 24.26 6.61 4.58
N LEU A 559 24.15 7.94 4.41
CA LEU A 559 23.22 8.76 5.20
C LEU A 559 21.98 9.09 4.37
N CYS A 560 20.82 8.68 4.87
CA CYS A 560 19.51 8.93 4.27
C CYS A 560 18.81 10.07 5.03
N VAL A 561 18.75 11.25 4.45
CA VAL A 561 18.27 12.46 5.14
C VAL A 561 16.76 12.64 4.94
N MET A 562 15.98 12.61 6.02
CA MET A 562 14.55 12.88 5.98
C MET A 562 14.29 14.35 5.59
N GLY A 563 13.41 14.56 4.61
CA GLY A 563 13.08 15.90 4.15
C GLY A 563 12.59 15.92 2.70
N SER A 564 12.71 17.08 2.04
CA SER A 564 12.45 17.17 0.60
C SER A 564 13.49 16.40 -0.20
N ALA A 565 13.12 15.85 -1.36
CA ALA A 565 14.09 15.27 -2.28
C ALA A 565 15.10 16.30 -2.82
N ALA A 566 14.77 17.59 -2.75
CA ALA A 566 15.67 18.70 -3.08
C ALA A 566 16.58 19.14 -1.91
N ALA A 567 16.59 18.43 -0.77
CA ALA A 567 17.40 18.82 0.38
C ALA A 567 18.89 18.93 0.01
N ASN A 568 19.54 19.99 0.49
CA ASN A 568 20.96 20.21 0.26
C ASN A 568 21.78 19.36 1.23
N LEU A 569 22.57 18.43 0.68
CA LEU A 569 23.35 17.47 1.45
C LEU A 569 24.86 17.84 1.52
N ASN A 570 25.24 19.03 1.06
CA ASN A 570 26.66 19.44 0.94
C ASN A 570 27.43 19.41 2.26
N ARG A 571 26.78 19.66 3.40
CA ARG A 571 27.43 19.56 4.72
C ARG A 571 28.10 18.19 4.88
N TRP A 572 27.33 17.12 4.78
CA TRP A 572 27.85 15.77 4.95
C TRP A 572 28.70 15.31 3.77
N ARG A 573 28.42 15.81 2.56
CA ARG A 573 29.26 15.52 1.38
C ARG A 573 30.68 16.05 1.57
N LEU A 574 30.82 17.28 2.07
CA LEU A 574 32.12 17.89 2.37
C LEU A 574 32.82 17.17 3.51
N LEU A 575 32.09 16.83 4.58
CA LEU A 575 32.66 16.11 5.72
C LEU A 575 33.20 14.72 5.36
N ALA A 576 32.57 14.06 4.40
CA ALA A 576 32.98 12.75 3.90
C ALA A 576 33.93 12.82 2.68
N ASP A 577 34.35 14.02 2.24
CA ASP A 577 35.16 14.23 1.03
C ASP A 577 34.61 13.52 -0.22
N GLY A 578 33.27 13.54 -0.36
CA GLY A 578 32.56 12.86 -1.45
C GLY A 578 32.52 11.33 -1.39
N GLN A 579 33.15 10.70 -0.39
CA GLN A 579 33.29 9.24 -0.27
C GLN A 579 32.12 8.53 0.42
N LEU A 580 31.09 9.27 0.81
CA LEU A 580 29.89 8.74 1.45
C LEU A 580 28.68 8.94 0.54
N ARG A 581 27.84 7.90 0.47
CA ARG A 581 26.58 7.97 -0.26
C ARG A 581 25.57 8.79 0.55
N LEU A 582 24.88 9.71 -0.11
CA LEU A 582 23.89 10.59 0.51
C LEU A 582 22.60 10.51 -0.26
N THR A 583 21.51 10.13 0.40
CA THR A 583 20.18 10.07 -0.21
C THR A 583 19.18 10.88 0.62
N THR A 584 17.99 11.09 0.07
CA THR A 584 16.89 11.72 0.80
C THR A 584 15.76 10.73 1.07
N TRP A 585 15.00 10.95 2.14
CA TRP A 585 13.71 10.29 2.34
C TRP A 585 12.61 11.32 2.30
N ALA A 586 11.86 11.32 1.19
CA ALA A 586 10.81 12.30 0.93
C ALA A 586 9.41 11.74 1.17
N SER A 587 8.59 12.54 1.85
CA SER A 587 7.16 12.25 1.98
C SER A 587 6.42 12.61 0.70
N ILE A 588 5.57 11.69 0.30
CA ILE A 588 4.66 11.77 -0.85
C ILE A 588 3.21 11.50 -0.44
N HIS A 589 2.93 11.48 0.87
CA HIS A 589 1.63 11.15 1.40
C HIS A 589 0.62 12.28 1.17
N GLY A 590 -0.51 11.93 0.54
CA GLY A 590 -1.67 12.79 0.34
C GLY A 590 -2.96 12.08 0.78
N GLU A 591 -3.99 12.87 1.06
CA GLU A 591 -5.33 12.37 1.43
C GLU A 591 -6.16 11.91 0.21
N THR A 592 -5.70 12.22 -1.00
CA THR A 592 -6.37 11.87 -2.27
C THR A 592 -5.34 11.44 -3.31
N TYR A 593 -5.80 10.69 -4.31
CA TYR A 593 -4.98 10.29 -5.47
C TYR A 593 -4.21 11.48 -6.08
N ASP A 594 -4.90 12.56 -6.44
CA ASP A 594 -4.29 13.72 -7.09
C ASP A 594 -3.22 14.38 -6.23
N ARG A 595 -3.43 14.43 -4.92
CA ARG A 595 -2.44 14.97 -3.98
C ARG A 595 -1.22 14.06 -3.91
N CYS A 596 -1.40 12.73 -3.84
CA CYS A 596 -0.31 11.76 -3.88
C CYS A 596 0.50 11.88 -5.19
N LEU A 597 -0.18 11.87 -6.34
CA LEU A 597 0.44 11.96 -7.66
C LEU A 597 1.22 13.28 -7.83
N ALA A 598 0.64 14.42 -7.45
CA ALA A 598 1.29 15.72 -7.53
C ALA A 598 2.54 15.79 -6.63
N LEU A 599 2.46 15.25 -5.41
CA LEU A 599 3.61 15.16 -4.51
C LEU A 599 4.69 14.25 -5.08
N MET A 600 4.33 13.07 -5.59
CA MET A 600 5.27 12.12 -6.16
C MET A 600 6.00 12.71 -7.38
N ARG A 601 5.28 13.32 -8.33
CA ARG A 601 5.90 14.03 -9.47
C ARG A 601 6.86 15.12 -9.02
N ARG A 602 6.47 15.92 -8.03
CA ARG A 602 7.32 17.00 -7.49
C ARG A 602 8.59 16.45 -6.83
N GLN A 603 8.47 15.44 -5.96
CA GLN A 603 9.62 14.87 -5.27
C GLN A 603 10.53 14.09 -6.23
N PHE A 604 9.97 13.42 -7.24
CA PHE A 604 10.76 12.70 -8.24
C PHE A 604 11.58 13.66 -9.10
N ARG A 605 10.99 14.75 -9.62
CA ARG A 605 11.76 15.80 -10.32
C ARG A 605 12.83 16.41 -9.42
N ALA A 606 12.46 16.75 -8.17
CA ALA A 606 13.41 17.28 -7.20
C ALA A 606 14.60 16.34 -6.93
N MET A 607 14.38 15.02 -6.90
CA MET A 607 15.46 14.03 -6.79
C MET A 607 16.41 14.08 -8.01
N LEU A 608 15.85 14.10 -9.22
CA LEU A 608 16.62 14.13 -10.46
C LEU A 608 17.47 15.40 -10.56
N ASP A 609 16.89 16.54 -10.18
CA ASP A 609 17.54 17.85 -10.25
C ASP A 609 18.53 18.10 -9.11
N ASN A 610 18.55 17.27 -8.05
CA ASN A 610 19.39 17.51 -6.88
C ASN A 610 20.85 17.11 -7.15
N PRO A 611 21.81 18.06 -7.23
CA PRO A 611 23.19 17.75 -7.53
C PRO A 611 23.95 17.15 -6.33
N THR A 612 23.39 17.25 -5.12
CA THR A 612 24.03 16.84 -3.88
C THR A 612 23.57 15.49 -3.37
N SER A 613 22.52 14.92 -3.96
CA SER A 613 21.97 13.61 -3.59
C SER A 613 22.34 12.52 -4.59
N ASP A 614 22.57 11.31 -4.13
CA ASP A 614 22.79 10.10 -4.94
C ASP A 614 21.49 9.35 -5.25
N GLY A 615 20.36 9.84 -4.73
CA GLY A 615 19.08 9.17 -4.88
C GLY A 615 18.04 9.62 -3.87
N SER A 616 16.87 8.99 -3.91
CA SER A 616 15.82 9.24 -2.93
C SER A 616 15.02 7.99 -2.66
N THR A 617 14.40 7.96 -1.49
CA THR A 617 13.38 7.00 -1.14
C THR A 617 12.07 7.67 -0.80
N PHE A 618 10.98 7.06 -1.26
CA PHE A 618 9.62 7.52 -0.99
C PHE A 618 8.85 6.50 -0.14
N HIS A 619 8.00 6.99 0.76
CA HIS A 619 7.16 6.17 1.65
C HIS A 619 6.09 5.39 0.87
N GLU A 620 5.92 4.09 1.13
CA GLU A 620 5.07 3.17 0.35
C GLU A 620 3.57 3.43 0.38
N LEU A 621 3.01 3.83 1.52
CA LEU A 621 1.61 3.53 1.79
C LEU A 621 0.59 4.34 0.99
N ALA A 622 0.90 5.59 0.66
CA ALA A 622 0.10 6.38 -0.29
C ALA A 622 0.25 5.91 -1.75
N ASN A 623 1.16 4.97 -2.00
CA ASN A 623 1.71 4.65 -3.30
C ASN A 623 1.39 3.21 -3.73
N LEU A 624 1.17 2.30 -2.78
CA LEU A 624 0.79 0.91 -3.07
C LEU A 624 -0.71 0.71 -3.34
N ILE A 625 -1.55 1.58 -2.78
CA ILE A 625 -2.99 1.64 -3.09
C ILE A 625 -3.19 2.23 -4.50
N TYR A 626 -2.25 3.08 -4.93
CA TYR A 626 -2.26 3.79 -6.19
C TYR A 626 -1.00 3.45 -7.01
N PRO A 627 -0.83 2.20 -7.46
CA PRO A 627 0.31 1.82 -8.29
C PRO A 627 0.38 2.64 -9.58
N ASP A 628 -0.76 3.18 -10.05
CA ASP A 628 -0.81 4.13 -11.17
C ASP A 628 -0.04 5.42 -10.90
N CYS A 629 0.07 5.86 -9.64
CA CYS A 629 0.94 6.98 -9.30
C CYS A 629 2.39 6.67 -9.67
N TRP A 630 2.83 5.41 -9.62
CA TRP A 630 4.19 5.04 -9.99
C TRP A 630 4.38 5.12 -11.49
N GLU A 631 3.45 4.54 -12.25
CA GLU A 631 3.42 4.64 -13.70
C GLU A 631 3.47 6.11 -14.13
N GLU A 632 2.54 6.92 -13.66
CA GLU A 632 2.40 8.30 -14.08
C GLU A 632 3.47 9.24 -13.52
N ALA A 633 3.95 9.05 -12.30
CA ALA A 633 4.95 9.95 -11.75
C ALA A 633 6.33 9.65 -12.34
N ILE A 634 6.66 8.37 -12.51
CA ILE A 634 7.99 7.95 -12.95
C ILE A 634 8.08 8.01 -14.46
N LEU A 635 7.17 7.34 -15.19
CA LEU A 635 7.28 7.20 -16.63
C LEU A 635 7.04 8.54 -17.35
N ASP A 636 6.00 9.29 -16.95
CA ASP A 636 5.74 10.61 -17.57
C ASP A 636 6.88 11.61 -17.32
N THR A 637 7.56 11.51 -16.17
CA THR A 637 8.65 12.42 -15.82
C THR A 637 9.95 12.07 -16.54
N LEU A 638 10.25 10.78 -16.72
CA LEU A 638 11.44 10.36 -17.46
C LEU A 638 11.35 10.61 -18.97
N GLN A 639 10.16 10.96 -19.49
CA GLN A 639 9.90 11.17 -20.93
C GLN A 639 10.42 10.01 -21.80
N VAL A 640 10.36 8.78 -21.29
CA VAL A 640 10.72 7.61 -22.09
C VAL A 640 9.57 7.42 -23.08
N PRO A 641 9.82 7.38 -24.41
CA PRO A 641 8.76 7.04 -25.35
C PRO A 641 8.17 5.69 -24.92
N SER A 642 6.84 5.62 -24.79
CA SER A 642 6.16 4.37 -24.46
C SER A 642 6.66 3.28 -25.41
N PRO A 643 6.98 2.08 -24.90
CA PRO A 643 7.29 0.97 -25.79
C PRO A 643 6.11 0.77 -26.75
N PRO A 644 6.37 0.54 -28.05
CA PRO A 644 5.34 0.44 -29.08
C PRO A 644 4.24 -0.58 -28.73
#